data_AF-A0A842J353-F1
#
_entry.id   AF-A0A842J353-F1
#
_cell.length_a   1.000
_cell.length_b   1.000
_cell.length_c   1.000
_cell.angle_alpha   90.00
_cell.angle_beta   90.00
_cell.angle_gamma   90.00
#
_symmetry.space_group_name_H-M   'P 1'
#
loop_
_entity.id
_entity.type
_entity.pdbx_description
1 polymer ?
#
loop_
_entity_poly.entity_id
_entity_poly.type
_entity_poly.pdbx_seq_one_letter_code
_entity_poly.pdbx_strand_id
1 'polypeptide(L)'
;MDFVFDRNKTAIYYKGVAYSFKDIIEMSKFYSSKIDIKRNDIVGVFIENRPEFIESVFAIWNKKGTSVNIDSGYDADQLAYVLKDCSPKYLFTTEKNFEIAIEAKKIASSNIEILKVEDLIKPADFKVEKCTIEAPEKDDIAVMLYTSGTTGNPKGVMLTIDNLMSNIDAVNEINLVNENDSVLAMLPFHHILPFNLTLLMPLYFGCKNVILEELSSEAIKKNLAEHKISVMIGVPRIWEMFHKGIMAKINTGKVTRGLFNLCEKMNNKTLSKKIFKKVHEAFGGNIRILVSGGAKLEPQISKDFSTLGFNMLEGYGLTETSPIIAFNRPNDNVPGTVGTTIPGVQIKIAEDGEIIVKGRNVMKGYYNKPEATEEAIDKDGWFHTGDLGALEGNHLTIIGRKKEMIVLSNGKKINPSDVEAEIMKGTDLIEEIAITDYDNHLVAIIYPSFERMAEKNITNIKEALKWEIIDKYNVTAPKYRKILDIRIVKEELPKTKLGKLRRFMLKDLIKDDVESNGNEEIKKTQATAKVTPVSTSKELETKEFKSIAKYIKKLHDVEVYPEAYIEIDLGMDSLDIVELISFIESNFGVEIHEMDFAKIKTVEQLCEFIRQHGGNYNDKDIDWQEIFNEPVDFKIPHSATSGKILKTITAPIFKFYTKLKKEGMENIPKDPAIYIGNHQSFLDGFALNQVFSKEKMDNTYYLAVSDHFESSLRKYLADHGNILLLDINKNLKETLQICAKVLKDGKNLVIYPEGARTRDGEVQEFKKAFAILSKELNIPVVPVGIKGAYELMPYGSNFPKYGELEIKIFPKIEPKDLTVEEIVEKSRSILEKWIQN
;
A
#
# COMPACT_ATOMS: atom_id res chain seq x y z
N MET A 1 -21.95 16.41 38.89
CA MET A 1 -22.86 16.88 37.83
C MET A 1 -23.71 15.70 37.38
N ASP A 2 -25.03 15.86 37.17
CA ASP A 2 -25.83 14.81 36.52
C ASP A 2 -25.43 14.74 35.04
N PHE A 3 -24.75 13.66 34.65
CA PHE A 3 -24.19 13.48 33.30
C PHE A 3 -25.20 12.84 32.34
N VAL A 4 -25.86 11.77 32.80
CA VAL A 4 -26.95 11.11 32.07
C VAL A 4 -28.15 10.97 32.99
N PHE A 5 -29.34 11.23 32.46
CA PHE A 5 -30.62 11.08 33.16
C PHE A 5 -31.64 10.41 32.24
N ASP A 6 -32.71 9.86 32.82
CA ASP A 6 -33.74 9.20 32.03
C ASP A 6 -34.45 10.16 31.07
N ARG A 7 -34.34 9.86 29.77
CA ARG A 7 -34.97 10.61 28.67
C ARG A 7 -36.28 9.97 28.20
N ASN A 8 -36.76 8.90 28.84
CA ASN A 8 -37.93 8.11 28.44
C ASN A 8 -37.89 7.61 26.97
N LYS A 9 -36.70 7.28 26.48
CA LYS A 9 -36.50 6.76 25.12
C LYS A 9 -35.32 5.78 25.05
N THR A 10 -35.17 5.13 23.91
CA THR A 10 -34.02 4.24 23.64
C THR A 10 -32.71 5.02 23.62
N ALA A 11 -31.75 4.55 24.41
CA ALA A 11 -30.39 5.06 24.45
C ALA A 11 -29.47 4.26 23.52
N ILE A 12 -29.52 2.93 23.63
CA ILE A 12 -28.64 2.01 22.91
C ILE A 12 -29.48 0.92 22.26
N TYR A 13 -29.17 0.59 21.02
CA TYR A 13 -29.62 -0.63 20.36
C TYR A 13 -28.43 -1.55 20.11
N TYR A 14 -28.55 -2.81 20.51
CA TYR A 14 -27.52 -3.83 20.36
C TYR A 14 -28.16 -5.22 20.25
N LYS A 15 -27.74 -6.03 19.27
CA LYS A 15 -28.19 -7.41 19.06
C LYS A 15 -29.73 -7.61 19.07
N GLY A 16 -30.48 -6.71 18.45
CA GLY A 16 -31.95 -6.82 18.41
C GLY A 16 -32.66 -6.29 19.65
N VAL A 17 -31.91 -5.84 20.67
CA VAL A 17 -32.43 -5.35 21.94
C VAL A 17 -32.28 -3.84 22.01
N ALA A 18 -33.36 -3.15 22.40
CA ALA A 18 -33.37 -1.71 22.65
C ALA A 18 -33.29 -1.45 24.16
N TYR A 19 -32.21 -0.84 24.60
CA TYR A 19 -31.97 -0.41 25.97
C TYR A 19 -32.37 1.06 26.10
N SER A 20 -33.29 1.36 26.99
CA SER A 20 -33.66 2.74 27.33
C SER A 20 -32.58 3.44 28.14
N PHE A 21 -32.65 4.77 28.23
CA PHE A 21 -31.79 5.52 29.16
C PHE A 21 -31.92 5.00 30.59
N LYS A 22 -33.14 4.67 31.02
CA LYS A 22 -33.42 4.06 32.31
C LYS A 22 -32.70 2.72 32.50
N ASP A 23 -32.75 1.83 31.50
CA ASP A 23 -32.11 0.51 31.59
C ASP A 23 -30.59 0.64 31.81
N ILE A 24 -29.93 1.50 31.02
CA ILE A 24 -28.49 1.78 31.15
C ILE A 24 -28.17 2.35 32.54
N ILE A 25 -28.95 3.33 33.02
CA ILE A 25 -28.73 3.95 34.33
C ILE A 25 -28.91 2.93 35.47
N GLU A 26 -29.98 2.12 35.42
CA GLU A 26 -30.26 1.13 36.45
C GLU A 26 -29.18 0.03 36.49
N MET A 27 -28.75 -0.47 35.33
CA MET A 27 -27.69 -1.48 35.27
C MET A 27 -26.35 -0.90 35.74
N SER A 28 -26.01 0.33 35.35
CA SER A 28 -24.81 1.03 35.85
C SER A 28 -24.83 1.18 37.38
N LYS A 29 -25.99 1.54 37.97
CA LYS A 29 -26.13 1.63 39.43
C LYS A 29 -26.06 0.29 40.12
N PHE A 30 -26.57 -0.76 39.47
CA PHE A 30 -26.42 -2.11 39.96
C PHE A 30 -24.95 -2.54 39.97
N TYR A 31 -24.20 -2.34 38.88
CA TYR A 31 -22.75 -2.60 38.83
C TYR A 31 -21.99 -1.75 39.87
N SER A 32 -22.41 -0.50 40.09
CA SER A 32 -21.85 0.38 41.13
C SER A 32 -22.02 -0.18 42.55
N SER A 33 -23.05 -0.99 42.78
CA SER A 33 -23.28 -1.68 44.07
C SER A 33 -22.39 -2.92 44.27
N LYS A 34 -21.76 -3.42 43.20
CA LYS A 34 -20.89 -4.60 43.21
C LYS A 34 -19.42 -4.28 43.42
N ILE A 35 -19.06 -3.00 43.35
CA ILE A 35 -17.70 -2.52 43.57
C ILE A 35 -17.65 -1.65 44.82
N ASP A 36 -16.67 -1.90 45.69
CA ASP A 36 -16.36 -1.04 46.82
C ASP A 36 -15.13 -0.20 46.49
N ILE A 37 -15.33 1.01 45.98
CA ILE A 37 -14.23 1.90 45.59
C ILE A 37 -14.42 3.30 46.18
N LYS A 38 -13.31 4.00 46.43
CA LYS A 38 -13.27 5.40 46.85
C LYS A 38 -13.02 6.32 45.65
N ARG A 39 -13.19 7.63 45.86
CA ARG A 39 -12.86 8.65 44.85
C ARG A 39 -11.42 8.45 44.36
N ASN A 40 -11.23 8.48 43.05
CA ASN A 40 -9.97 8.25 42.33
C ASN A 40 -9.41 6.82 42.36
N ASP A 41 -10.06 5.85 43.00
CA ASP A 41 -9.66 4.44 42.85
C ASP A 41 -9.84 4.01 41.38
N ILE A 42 -8.95 3.12 40.93
CA ILE A 42 -8.84 2.70 39.53
C ILE A 42 -9.56 1.36 39.34
N VAL A 43 -10.38 1.29 38.30
CA VAL A 43 -11.08 0.07 37.87
C VAL A 43 -10.88 -0.15 36.38
N GLY A 44 -10.46 -1.35 36.01
CA GLY A 44 -10.27 -1.74 34.61
C GLY A 44 -11.60 -2.14 33.94
N VAL A 45 -11.73 -1.81 32.66
CA VAL A 45 -12.84 -2.22 31.79
C VAL A 45 -12.23 -2.93 30.57
N PHE A 46 -12.29 -4.25 30.56
CA PHE A 46 -11.75 -5.14 29.52
C PHE A 46 -12.90 -5.90 28.85
N ILE A 47 -13.72 -5.14 28.11
CA ILE A 47 -14.98 -5.56 27.50
C ILE A 47 -14.98 -5.10 26.03
N GLU A 48 -15.46 -5.96 25.13
CA GLU A 48 -15.69 -5.62 23.73
C GLU A 48 -16.83 -4.59 23.52
N ASN A 49 -17.11 -4.19 22.28
CA ASN A 49 -18.19 -3.23 22.01
C ASN A 49 -19.59 -3.81 22.33
N ARG A 50 -20.14 -3.41 23.47
CA ARG A 50 -21.48 -3.78 23.95
C ARG A 50 -21.99 -2.80 25.03
N PRO A 51 -23.30 -2.81 25.38
CA PRO A 51 -23.86 -1.92 26.39
C PRO A 51 -23.14 -1.97 27.74
N GLU A 52 -22.75 -3.16 28.18
CA GLU A 52 -22.10 -3.41 29.48
C GLU A 52 -20.79 -2.64 29.64
N PHE A 53 -20.12 -2.28 28.54
CA PHE A 53 -18.92 -1.43 28.57
C PHE A 53 -19.23 -0.07 29.20
N ILE A 54 -20.26 0.63 28.71
CA ILE A 54 -20.60 1.97 29.21
C ILE A 54 -21.27 1.88 30.58
N GLU A 55 -21.98 0.80 30.86
CA GLU A 55 -22.57 0.54 32.18
C GLU A 55 -21.48 0.36 33.24
N SER A 56 -20.39 -0.36 32.94
CA SER A 56 -19.21 -0.46 33.81
C SER A 56 -18.53 0.89 34.02
N VAL A 57 -18.33 1.69 32.97
CA VAL A 57 -17.75 3.04 33.10
C VAL A 57 -18.61 3.94 33.99
N PHE A 58 -19.92 3.97 33.77
CA PHE A 58 -20.85 4.76 34.58
C PHE A 58 -20.96 4.25 36.02
N ALA A 59 -20.84 2.94 36.25
CA ALA A 59 -20.77 2.37 37.59
C ALA A 59 -19.58 2.91 38.40
N ILE A 60 -18.42 3.04 37.74
CA ILE A 60 -17.18 3.58 38.29
C ILE A 60 -17.33 5.09 38.55
N TRP A 61 -17.87 5.83 37.58
CA TRP A 61 -18.11 7.28 37.71
C TRP A 61 -19.09 7.63 38.83
N ASN A 62 -20.12 6.82 39.04
CA ASN A 62 -21.08 6.98 40.12
C ASN A 62 -20.44 6.86 41.53
N LYS A 63 -19.24 6.28 41.65
CA LYS A 63 -18.40 6.26 42.86
C LYS A 63 -17.23 7.24 42.80
N LYS A 64 -17.18 8.11 41.79
CA LYS A 64 -16.09 9.05 41.49
C LYS A 64 -14.73 8.34 41.27
N GLY A 65 -14.74 7.11 40.77
CA GLY A 65 -13.54 6.36 40.42
C GLY A 65 -13.02 6.67 39.01
N THR A 66 -11.83 6.17 38.71
CA THR A 66 -11.19 6.25 37.39
C THR A 66 -11.42 4.96 36.61
N SER A 67 -12.00 5.06 35.41
CA SER A 67 -12.09 3.92 34.50
C SER A 67 -10.82 3.79 33.66
N VAL A 68 -10.28 2.58 33.52
CA VAL A 68 -9.22 2.27 32.56
C VAL A 68 -9.82 1.45 31.44
N ASN A 69 -9.96 2.06 30.26
CA ASN A 69 -10.58 1.41 29.12
C ASN A 69 -9.52 0.63 28.36
N ILE A 70 -9.60 -0.70 28.40
CA ILE A 70 -8.57 -1.61 27.89
C ILE A 70 -9.07 -2.27 26.61
N ASP A 71 -8.20 -2.40 25.61
CA ASP A 71 -8.52 -3.10 24.37
C ASP A 71 -8.84 -4.56 24.65
N SER A 72 -10.08 -4.96 24.42
CA SER A 72 -10.58 -6.33 24.64
C SER A 72 -9.88 -7.40 23.81
N GLY A 73 -9.08 -7.03 22.82
CA GLY A 73 -8.25 -7.96 22.07
C GLY A 73 -6.77 -7.90 22.44
N TYR A 74 -6.42 -7.41 23.63
CA TYR A 74 -5.09 -7.63 24.22
C TYR A 74 -4.90 -9.10 24.60
N ASP A 75 -3.67 -9.57 24.46
CA ASP A 75 -3.22 -10.84 25.03
C ASP A 75 -2.95 -10.70 26.55
N ALA A 76 -2.62 -11.82 27.19
CA ALA A 76 -2.41 -11.86 28.63
C ALA A 76 -1.21 -11.02 29.09
N ASP A 77 -0.13 -10.93 28.30
CA ASP A 77 1.06 -10.14 28.63
C ASP A 77 0.79 -8.64 28.52
N GLN A 78 0.10 -8.22 27.45
CA GLN A 78 -0.32 -6.84 27.22
C GLN A 78 -1.28 -6.36 28.32
N LEU A 79 -2.25 -7.19 28.70
CA LEU A 79 -3.15 -6.88 29.81
C LEU A 79 -2.37 -6.85 31.14
N ALA A 80 -1.48 -7.81 31.39
CA ALA A 80 -0.67 -7.85 32.60
C ALA A 80 0.21 -6.61 32.76
N TYR A 81 0.75 -6.06 31.66
CA TYR A 81 1.47 -4.80 31.67
C TYR A 81 0.61 -3.65 32.22
N VAL A 82 -0.61 -3.49 31.70
CA VAL A 82 -1.56 -2.46 32.16
C VAL A 82 -1.91 -2.67 33.63
N LEU A 83 -2.20 -3.92 34.04
CA LEU A 83 -2.53 -4.25 35.42
C LEU A 83 -1.39 -3.94 36.40
N LYS A 84 -0.13 -4.18 36.00
CA LYS A 84 1.06 -3.82 36.80
C LYS A 84 1.21 -2.31 36.94
N ASP A 85 1.01 -1.57 35.84
CA ASP A 85 1.27 -0.13 35.80
C ASP A 85 0.23 0.67 36.61
N CYS A 86 -1.07 0.35 36.49
CA CYS A 86 -2.15 1.08 37.17
C CYS A 86 -2.74 0.41 38.41
N SER A 87 -2.42 -0.87 38.68
CA SER A 87 -2.87 -1.62 39.86
C SER A 87 -4.37 -1.43 40.18
N PRO A 88 -5.30 -1.79 39.27
CA PRO A 88 -6.73 -1.57 39.51
C PRO A 88 -7.26 -2.47 40.63
N LYS A 89 -8.28 -1.98 41.35
CA LYS A 89 -8.94 -2.75 42.43
C LYS A 89 -9.89 -3.82 41.88
N TYR A 90 -10.62 -3.47 40.81
CA TYR A 90 -11.55 -4.35 40.11
C TYR A 90 -11.26 -4.34 38.60
N LEU A 91 -11.61 -5.43 37.92
CA LEU A 91 -11.61 -5.55 36.46
C LEU A 91 -12.96 -6.09 35.99
N PHE A 92 -13.73 -5.27 35.28
CA PHE A 92 -14.89 -5.75 34.54
C PHE A 92 -14.44 -6.44 33.26
N THR A 93 -14.96 -7.63 33.00
CA THR A 93 -14.68 -8.40 31.78
C THR A 93 -15.91 -9.21 31.34
N THR A 94 -15.79 -9.89 30.20
CA THR A 94 -16.82 -10.75 29.62
C THR A 94 -16.41 -12.20 29.69
N GLU A 95 -17.38 -13.12 29.59
CA GLU A 95 -17.11 -14.55 29.50
C GLU A 95 -16.05 -14.88 28.42
N LYS A 96 -16.13 -14.21 27.26
CA LYS A 96 -15.18 -14.36 26.15
C LYS A 96 -13.72 -14.06 26.55
N ASN A 97 -13.51 -13.07 27.42
CA ASN A 97 -12.19 -12.54 27.74
C ASN A 97 -11.69 -12.99 29.13
N PHE A 98 -12.48 -13.82 29.83
CA PHE A 98 -12.23 -14.17 31.22
C PHE A 98 -10.94 -14.98 31.42
N GLU A 99 -10.65 -15.95 30.55
CA GLU A 99 -9.43 -16.76 30.65
C GLU A 99 -8.17 -15.90 30.52
N ILE A 100 -8.14 -14.99 29.55
CA ILE A 100 -7.06 -14.01 29.35
C ILE A 100 -6.90 -13.12 30.59
N ALA A 101 -8.01 -12.65 31.17
CA ALA A 101 -7.98 -11.82 32.37
C ALA A 101 -7.38 -12.56 33.58
N ILE A 102 -7.71 -13.85 33.75
CA ILE A 102 -7.15 -14.70 34.81
C ILE A 102 -5.67 -14.97 34.59
N GLU A 103 -5.25 -15.23 33.36
CA GLU A 103 -3.84 -15.41 33.01
C GLU A 103 -3.03 -14.13 33.25
N ALA A 104 -3.53 -12.99 32.76
CA ALA A 104 -2.93 -11.69 32.97
C ALA A 104 -2.79 -11.34 34.46
N LYS A 105 -3.80 -11.66 35.27
CA LYS A 105 -3.75 -11.50 36.74
C LYS A 105 -2.59 -12.29 37.35
N LYS A 106 -2.35 -13.52 36.89
CA LYS A 106 -1.22 -14.36 37.35
C LYS A 106 0.12 -13.77 36.92
N ILE A 107 0.27 -13.38 35.66
CA ILE A 107 1.50 -12.74 35.12
C ILE A 107 1.79 -11.41 35.83
N ALA A 108 0.72 -10.68 36.19
CA ALA A 108 0.78 -9.44 36.94
C ALA A 108 1.14 -9.60 38.42
N SER A 109 1.03 -10.82 38.97
CA SER A 109 1.01 -11.05 40.42
C SER A 109 0.04 -10.10 41.14
N SER A 110 -1.10 -9.82 40.50
CA SER A 110 -2.07 -8.82 40.95
C SER A 110 -3.16 -9.45 41.81
N ASN A 111 -3.58 -8.74 42.86
CA ASN A 111 -4.71 -9.13 43.72
C ASN A 111 -6.07 -8.62 43.19
N ILE A 112 -6.12 -8.14 41.95
CA ILE A 112 -7.34 -7.59 41.34
C ILE A 112 -8.53 -8.55 41.39
N GLU A 113 -9.70 -8.02 41.73
CA GLU A 113 -10.95 -8.78 41.67
C GLU A 113 -11.56 -8.69 40.27
N ILE A 114 -11.83 -9.84 39.64
CA ILE A 114 -12.35 -9.89 38.26
C ILE A 114 -13.85 -10.15 38.32
N LEU A 115 -14.61 -9.26 37.69
CA LEU A 115 -16.07 -9.30 37.62
C LEU A 115 -16.50 -9.60 36.19
N LYS A 116 -17.11 -10.76 35.96
CA LYS A 116 -17.74 -11.08 34.68
C LYS A 116 -19.12 -10.45 34.59
N VAL A 117 -19.36 -9.62 33.58
CA VAL A 117 -20.63 -8.89 33.44
C VAL A 117 -21.84 -9.81 33.25
N GLU A 118 -21.66 -10.98 32.63
CA GLU A 118 -22.70 -11.99 32.47
C GLU A 118 -23.16 -12.61 33.81
N ASP A 119 -22.29 -12.63 34.82
CA ASP A 119 -22.63 -13.13 36.16
C ASP A 119 -23.37 -12.07 37.01
N LEU A 120 -23.34 -10.80 36.57
CA LEU A 120 -23.95 -9.67 37.26
C LEU A 120 -25.40 -9.46 36.81
N ILE A 121 -26.29 -10.33 37.28
CA ILE A 121 -27.72 -10.25 36.96
C ILE A 121 -28.44 -9.28 37.91
N LYS A 122 -29.00 -8.19 37.37
CA LYS A 122 -29.80 -7.21 38.12
C LYS A 122 -31.11 -7.84 38.63
N PRO A 123 -31.38 -7.84 39.95
CA PRO A 123 -32.66 -8.28 40.50
C PRO A 123 -33.84 -7.45 39.98
N ALA A 124 -35.00 -8.07 39.80
CA ALA A 124 -36.20 -7.40 39.29
C ALA A 124 -36.72 -6.28 40.22
N ASP A 125 -36.45 -6.39 41.52
CA ASP A 125 -36.84 -5.45 42.57
C ASP A 125 -35.74 -4.43 42.90
N PHE A 126 -34.62 -4.41 42.16
CA PHE A 126 -33.56 -3.43 42.35
C PHE A 126 -34.09 -2.01 42.10
N LYS A 127 -34.07 -1.18 43.13
CA LYS A 127 -34.54 0.22 43.07
C LYS A 127 -33.37 1.18 43.09
N VAL A 128 -33.42 2.16 42.20
CA VAL A 128 -32.51 3.31 42.22
C VAL A 128 -33.22 4.51 42.85
N GLU A 129 -32.58 5.16 43.83
CA GLU A 129 -33.14 6.35 44.49
C GLU A 129 -33.29 7.53 43.51
N LYS A 130 -32.27 7.72 42.67
CA LYS A 130 -32.22 8.75 41.64
C LYS A 130 -31.82 8.11 40.32
N CYS A 131 -32.64 8.24 39.28
CA CYS A 131 -32.35 7.71 37.94
C CYS A 131 -31.45 8.68 37.15
N THR A 132 -30.27 8.95 37.69
CA THR A 132 -29.20 9.72 37.03
C THR A 132 -27.84 9.09 37.30
N ILE A 133 -26.90 9.25 36.36
CA ILE A 133 -25.48 8.98 36.58
C ILE A 133 -24.77 10.28 36.89
N GLU A 134 -24.11 10.32 38.03
CA GLU A 134 -23.28 11.45 38.42
C GLU A 134 -21.86 11.26 37.87
N ALA A 135 -21.37 12.26 37.15
CA ALA A 135 -19.96 12.26 36.74
C ALA A 135 -19.04 12.61 37.93
N PRO A 136 -17.74 12.22 37.85
CA PRO A 136 -16.71 12.67 38.78
C PRO A 136 -16.62 14.20 38.87
N GLU A 137 -15.85 14.72 39.84
CA GLU A 137 -15.60 16.16 39.91
C GLU A 137 -14.72 16.63 38.76
N LYS A 138 -14.77 17.93 38.44
CA LYS A 138 -14.10 18.55 37.28
C LYS A 138 -12.65 18.10 37.06
N ASP A 139 -11.86 18.02 38.12
CA ASP A 139 -10.41 17.73 38.08
C ASP A 139 -10.07 16.25 38.39
N ASP A 140 -11.09 15.43 38.67
CA ASP A 140 -10.94 13.99 38.87
C ASP A 140 -10.65 13.33 37.52
N ILE A 141 -9.79 12.30 37.55
CA ILE A 141 -9.52 11.49 36.35
C ILE A 141 -10.75 10.62 36.13
N ALA A 142 -11.44 10.83 35.01
CA ALA A 142 -12.65 10.09 34.67
C ALA A 142 -12.31 8.82 33.87
N VAL A 143 -11.36 8.94 32.94
CA VAL A 143 -10.93 7.85 32.09
C VAL A 143 -9.42 7.89 31.87
N MET A 144 -8.82 6.72 31.83
CA MET A 144 -7.45 6.50 31.39
C MET A 144 -7.43 5.54 30.22
N LEU A 145 -6.64 5.87 29.20
CA LEU A 145 -6.47 5.04 28.00
C LEU A 145 -4.98 4.85 27.73
N TYR A 146 -4.55 3.61 27.48
CA TYR A 146 -3.16 3.32 27.17
C TYR A 146 -2.88 3.53 25.68
N THR A 147 -1.90 4.37 25.36
CA THR A 147 -1.46 4.62 23.98
C THR A 147 -0.05 4.08 23.77
N SER A 148 0.14 3.31 22.71
CA SER A 148 1.48 2.91 22.24
C SER A 148 2.15 4.13 21.61
N GLY A 149 3.03 4.79 22.36
CA GLY A 149 3.86 5.88 21.86
C GLY A 149 4.88 5.41 20.81
N THR A 150 5.55 6.35 20.17
CA THR A 150 6.53 6.09 19.09
C THR A 150 7.81 5.37 19.52
N THR A 151 8.06 5.19 20.84
CA THR A 151 9.37 4.78 21.35
C THR A 151 9.34 3.88 22.61
N GLY A 152 8.28 3.09 22.87
CA GLY A 152 8.31 2.14 24.00
C GLY A 152 6.97 1.58 24.46
N ASN A 153 6.93 1.10 25.70
CA ASN A 153 5.74 0.52 26.34
C ASN A 153 4.56 1.53 26.40
N PRO A 154 3.30 1.07 26.32
CA PRO A 154 2.13 1.94 26.33
C PRO A 154 2.06 2.86 27.55
N LYS A 155 1.63 4.11 27.38
CA LYS A 155 1.49 5.08 28.48
C LYS A 155 0.01 5.35 28.77
N GLY A 156 -0.39 5.36 30.04
CA GLY A 156 -1.75 5.70 30.44
C GLY A 156 -2.00 7.20 30.36
N VAL A 157 -2.81 7.64 29.41
CA VAL A 157 -3.22 9.06 29.26
C VAL A 157 -4.32 9.36 30.26
N MET A 158 -4.09 10.29 31.19
CA MET A 158 -5.07 10.67 32.21
C MET A 158 -6.00 11.78 31.73
N LEU A 159 -7.27 11.46 31.49
CA LEU A 159 -8.29 12.43 31.09
C LEU A 159 -9.26 12.72 32.23
N THR A 160 -9.39 14.00 32.57
CA THR A 160 -10.38 14.46 33.53
C THR A 160 -11.77 14.56 32.90
N ILE A 161 -12.80 14.66 33.74
CA ILE A 161 -14.14 14.94 33.22
C ILE A 161 -14.18 16.30 32.49
N ASP A 162 -13.42 17.31 32.93
CA ASP A 162 -13.36 18.60 32.22
C ASP A 162 -12.75 18.48 30.83
N ASN A 163 -11.76 17.59 30.67
CA ASN A 163 -11.18 17.31 29.36
C ASN A 163 -12.24 16.78 28.39
N LEU A 164 -13.03 15.79 28.82
CA LEU A 164 -14.12 15.24 28.01
C LEU A 164 -15.23 16.26 27.76
N MET A 165 -15.64 16.99 28.80
CA MET A 165 -16.69 18.01 28.72
C MET A 165 -16.31 19.16 27.80
N SER A 166 -15.04 19.55 27.72
CA SER A 166 -14.61 20.61 26.79
C SER A 166 -14.96 20.31 25.33
N ASN A 167 -14.87 19.03 24.92
CA ASN A 167 -15.24 18.58 23.58
C ASN A 167 -16.75 18.51 23.41
N ILE A 168 -17.49 18.06 24.43
CA ILE A 168 -18.95 18.03 24.45
C ILE A 168 -19.51 19.46 24.36
N ASP A 169 -19.01 20.38 25.16
CA ASP A 169 -19.37 21.80 25.18
C ASP A 169 -19.14 22.43 23.81
N ALA A 170 -17.96 22.20 23.21
CA ALA A 170 -17.60 22.70 21.89
C ALA A 170 -18.53 22.22 20.78
N VAL A 171 -18.90 20.94 20.78
CA VAL A 171 -19.84 20.36 19.79
C VAL A 171 -21.27 20.87 20.00
N ASN A 172 -21.65 21.10 21.26
CA ASN A 172 -22.95 21.67 21.61
C ASN A 172 -23.07 23.14 21.17
N GLU A 173 -22.03 23.95 21.40
CA GLU A 173 -22.01 25.39 21.07
C GLU A 173 -22.30 25.66 19.60
N ILE A 174 -21.82 24.79 18.72
CA ILE A 174 -22.02 24.88 17.26
C ILE A 174 -23.25 24.11 16.77
N ASN A 175 -24.03 23.48 17.67
CA ASN A 175 -25.22 22.68 17.37
C ASN A 175 -24.99 21.58 16.30
N LEU A 176 -23.85 20.89 16.36
CA LEU A 176 -23.51 19.90 15.33
C LEU A 176 -24.36 18.63 15.45
N VAL A 177 -24.68 18.20 16.67
CA VAL A 177 -25.46 16.99 16.99
C VAL A 177 -26.50 17.35 18.06
N ASN A 178 -27.69 16.78 17.98
CA ASN A 178 -28.76 16.96 18.98
C ASN A 178 -29.54 15.67 19.22
N GLU A 179 -30.48 15.70 20.16
CA GLU A 179 -31.24 14.54 20.64
C GLU A 179 -32.09 13.80 19.58
N ASN A 180 -32.30 14.39 18.41
CA ASN A 180 -32.99 13.76 17.28
C ASN A 180 -32.06 12.94 16.37
N ASP A 181 -30.75 13.06 16.57
CA ASP A 181 -29.78 12.28 15.82
C ASP A 181 -29.73 10.83 16.30
N SER A 182 -29.33 9.96 15.38
CA SER A 182 -28.95 8.60 15.70
C SER A 182 -27.57 8.27 15.14
N VAL A 183 -26.75 7.67 15.99
CA VAL A 183 -25.32 7.47 15.77
C VAL A 183 -25.04 5.98 15.59
N LEU A 184 -24.26 5.65 14.56
CA LEU A 184 -23.77 4.29 14.36
C LEU A 184 -22.39 4.14 15.01
N ALA A 185 -22.33 3.32 16.06
CA ALA A 185 -21.12 3.00 16.81
C ALA A 185 -20.50 1.70 16.29
N MET A 186 -19.41 1.82 15.53
CA MET A 186 -18.75 0.68 14.88
C MET A 186 -17.24 0.59 15.18
N LEU A 187 -16.69 1.61 15.84
CA LEU A 187 -15.27 1.68 16.20
C LEU A 187 -15.07 1.27 17.67
N PRO A 188 -13.91 0.72 18.05
CA PRO A 188 -13.71 0.12 19.38
C PRO A 188 -13.72 1.12 20.55
N PHE A 189 -14.54 0.92 21.59
CA PHE A 189 -14.73 1.88 22.69
C PHE A 189 -13.54 2.10 23.61
N HIS A 190 -12.49 1.28 23.52
CA HIS A 190 -11.22 1.52 24.22
C HIS A 190 -10.35 2.60 23.55
N HIS A 191 -10.79 3.18 22.42
CA HIS A 191 -10.20 4.37 21.85
C HIS A 191 -11.02 5.62 22.18
N ILE A 192 -10.35 6.75 22.42
CA ILE A 192 -11.02 7.98 22.86
C ILE A 192 -12.01 8.54 21.81
N LEU A 193 -11.74 8.34 20.52
CA LEU A 193 -12.60 8.83 19.43
C LEU A 193 -14.00 8.21 19.49
N PRO A 194 -14.17 6.88 19.39
CA PRO A 194 -15.48 6.27 19.57
C PRO A 194 -16.02 6.42 20.98
N PHE A 195 -15.18 6.32 22.02
CA PHE A 195 -15.66 6.47 23.39
C PHE A 195 -16.35 7.82 23.61
N ASN A 196 -15.69 8.92 23.23
CA ASN A 196 -16.26 10.24 23.45
C ASN A 196 -17.37 10.57 22.43
N LEU A 197 -17.15 10.33 21.12
CA LEU A 197 -18.07 10.82 20.07
C LEU A 197 -19.21 9.85 19.72
N THR A 198 -19.09 8.55 20.01
CA THR A 198 -20.14 7.55 19.68
C THR A 198 -20.83 6.94 20.91
N LEU A 199 -20.31 7.18 22.11
CA LEU A 199 -20.96 6.78 23.37
C LEU A 199 -21.28 7.96 24.28
N LEU A 200 -20.27 8.62 24.85
CA LEU A 200 -20.49 9.63 25.89
C LEU A 200 -21.31 10.82 25.40
N MET A 201 -20.86 11.46 24.33
CA MET A 201 -21.50 12.66 23.78
C MET A 201 -22.92 12.39 23.27
N PRO A 202 -23.19 11.31 22.51
CA PRO A 202 -24.55 10.95 22.15
C PRO A 202 -25.44 10.69 23.37
N LEU A 203 -24.99 9.96 24.39
CA LEU A 203 -25.78 9.72 25.61
C LEU A 203 -26.04 11.03 26.37
N TYR A 204 -25.05 11.92 26.46
CA TYR A 204 -25.19 13.23 27.07
C TYR A 204 -26.27 14.08 26.35
N PHE A 205 -26.22 14.13 25.02
CA PHE A 205 -27.22 14.84 24.20
C PHE A 205 -28.56 14.12 24.10
N GLY A 206 -28.69 12.89 24.60
CA GLY A 206 -29.92 12.12 24.46
C GLY A 206 -30.13 11.54 23.07
N CYS A 207 -29.09 11.31 22.28
CA CYS A 207 -29.17 10.64 20.98
C CYS A 207 -29.38 9.12 21.15
N LYS A 208 -29.89 8.47 20.10
CA LYS A 208 -29.93 7.01 20.02
C LYS A 208 -28.63 6.47 19.42
N ASN A 209 -27.97 5.55 20.11
CA ASN A 209 -26.77 4.87 19.63
C ASN A 209 -27.10 3.46 19.13
N VAL A 210 -26.50 3.05 18.02
CA VAL A 210 -26.64 1.70 17.47
C VAL A 210 -25.27 1.07 17.42
N ILE A 211 -25.04 0.04 18.23
CA ILE A 211 -23.74 -0.65 18.33
C ILE A 211 -23.71 -1.79 17.33
N LEU A 212 -22.72 -1.80 16.45
CA LEU A 212 -22.47 -2.91 15.53
C LEU A 212 -21.52 -3.94 16.17
N GLU A 213 -21.88 -5.21 16.01
CA GLU A 213 -21.01 -6.34 16.39
C GLU A 213 -19.97 -6.65 15.32
N GLU A 214 -20.39 -6.56 14.05
CA GLU A 214 -19.54 -6.87 12.90
C GLU A 214 -19.50 -5.72 11.89
N LEU A 215 -18.34 -5.52 11.28
CA LEU A 215 -18.09 -4.56 10.22
C LEU A 215 -18.36 -5.18 8.84
N SER A 216 -19.52 -5.83 8.68
CA SER A 216 -19.94 -6.37 7.38
C SER A 216 -20.75 -5.33 6.59
N SER A 217 -20.61 -5.33 5.26
CA SER A 217 -21.35 -4.39 4.41
C SER A 217 -22.87 -4.57 4.55
N GLU A 218 -23.34 -5.80 4.76
CA GLU A 218 -24.74 -6.13 4.97
C GLU A 218 -25.26 -5.61 6.32
N ALA A 219 -24.53 -5.87 7.42
CA ALA A 219 -24.90 -5.39 8.75
C ALA A 219 -24.96 -3.86 8.80
N ILE A 220 -23.97 -3.16 8.22
CA ILE A 220 -23.97 -1.70 8.15
C ILE A 220 -25.22 -1.22 7.40
N LYS A 221 -25.46 -1.74 6.20
CA LYS A 221 -26.57 -1.28 5.33
C LYS A 221 -27.93 -1.50 5.97
N LYS A 222 -28.13 -2.65 6.62
CA LYS A 222 -29.34 -2.98 7.38
C LYS A 222 -29.58 -1.96 8.50
N ASN A 223 -28.58 -1.75 9.36
CA ASN A 223 -28.72 -0.86 10.52
C ASN A 223 -28.87 0.61 10.13
N LEU A 224 -28.20 1.06 9.07
CA LEU A 224 -28.35 2.41 8.52
C LEU A 224 -29.81 2.71 8.17
N ALA A 225 -30.48 1.79 7.49
CA ALA A 225 -31.88 1.93 7.07
C ALA A 225 -32.87 1.74 8.24
N GLU A 226 -32.75 0.63 8.98
CA GLU A 226 -33.69 0.27 10.06
C GLU A 226 -33.72 1.31 11.18
N HIS A 227 -32.55 1.82 11.56
CA HIS A 227 -32.44 2.76 12.68
C HIS A 227 -32.38 4.22 12.27
N LYS A 228 -32.48 4.53 10.97
CA LYS A 228 -32.45 5.88 10.41
C LYS A 228 -31.22 6.68 10.86
N ILE A 229 -30.05 6.06 10.77
CA ILE A 229 -28.77 6.66 11.18
C ILE A 229 -28.56 8.01 10.48
N SER A 230 -28.28 9.05 11.27
CA SER A 230 -28.02 10.40 10.78
C SER A 230 -26.56 10.82 10.90
N VAL A 231 -25.81 10.21 11.82
CA VAL A 231 -24.39 10.50 12.05
C VAL A 231 -23.59 9.20 12.03
N MET A 232 -22.52 9.19 11.22
CA MET A 232 -21.61 8.05 11.12
C MET A 232 -20.18 8.54 11.29
N ILE A 233 -19.45 7.95 12.23
CA ILE A 233 -18.06 8.29 12.54
C ILE A 233 -17.18 7.09 12.17
N GLY A 234 -16.13 7.35 11.39
CA GLY A 234 -15.26 6.32 10.84
C GLY A 234 -13.81 6.80 10.74
N VAL A 235 -12.93 5.85 10.43
CA VAL A 235 -11.51 6.11 10.09
C VAL A 235 -11.34 6.11 8.56
N PRO A 236 -10.26 6.71 8.01
CA PRO A 236 -10.05 6.79 6.55
C PRO A 236 -10.26 5.48 5.78
N ARG A 237 -9.77 4.35 6.31
CA ARG A 237 -9.93 3.02 5.69
C ARG A 237 -11.40 2.64 5.40
N ILE A 238 -12.32 3.02 6.29
CA ILE A 238 -13.76 2.77 6.08
C ILE A 238 -14.27 3.61 4.91
N TRP A 239 -13.85 4.86 4.82
CA TRP A 239 -14.26 5.77 3.75
C TRP A 239 -13.63 5.41 2.40
N GLU A 240 -12.39 4.96 2.38
CA GLU A 240 -11.70 4.40 1.22
C GLU A 240 -12.46 3.19 0.65
N MET A 241 -12.87 2.25 1.51
CA MET A 241 -13.66 1.09 1.10
C MET A 241 -14.98 1.51 0.43
N PHE A 242 -15.74 2.43 1.05
CA PHE A 242 -16.97 2.93 0.45
C PHE A 242 -16.72 3.69 -0.85
N HIS A 243 -15.69 4.54 -0.86
CA HIS A 243 -15.29 5.32 -2.03
C HIS A 243 -14.95 4.42 -3.22
N LYS A 244 -14.07 3.43 -3.04
CA LYS A 244 -13.69 2.44 -4.08
C LYS A 244 -14.93 1.77 -4.68
N GLY A 245 -15.84 1.29 -3.83
CA GLY A 245 -17.07 0.62 -4.26
C GLY A 245 -18.05 1.53 -5.01
N ILE A 246 -18.21 2.79 -4.58
CA ILE A 246 -19.10 3.77 -5.22
C ILE A 246 -18.51 4.23 -6.55
N MET A 247 -17.23 4.61 -6.57
CA MET A 247 -16.57 5.16 -7.75
C MET A 247 -16.42 4.13 -8.87
N ALA A 248 -16.19 2.85 -8.54
CA ALA A 248 -16.23 1.77 -9.53
C ALA A 248 -17.58 1.73 -10.28
N LYS A 249 -18.70 1.86 -9.56
CA LYS A 249 -20.05 1.88 -10.16
C LYS A 249 -20.33 3.16 -10.95
N ILE A 250 -19.78 4.30 -10.53
CA ILE A 250 -19.96 5.56 -11.26
C ILE A 250 -19.16 5.55 -12.57
N ASN A 251 -17.93 5.04 -12.53
CA ASN A 251 -16.99 5.04 -13.66
C ASN A 251 -17.34 4.04 -14.76
N THR A 252 -18.13 3.00 -14.47
CA THR A 252 -18.62 2.05 -15.48
C THR A 252 -19.64 2.67 -16.45
N GLY A 253 -20.45 3.64 -15.99
CA GLY A 253 -21.46 4.30 -16.82
C GLY A 253 -20.99 5.65 -17.39
N LYS A 254 -20.99 5.81 -18.72
CA LYS A 254 -20.67 7.10 -19.36
C LYS A 254 -21.60 8.23 -18.91
N VAL A 255 -22.89 7.93 -18.72
CA VAL A 255 -23.91 8.90 -18.25
C VAL A 255 -23.69 9.27 -16.79
N THR A 256 -23.47 8.29 -15.90
CA THR A 256 -23.23 8.53 -14.46
C THR A 256 -21.94 9.31 -14.23
N ARG A 257 -20.89 9.03 -15.00
CA ARG A 257 -19.64 9.80 -14.98
C ARG A 257 -19.85 11.24 -15.46
N GLY A 258 -20.64 11.43 -16.52
CA GLY A 258 -21.02 12.78 -16.99
C GLY A 258 -21.78 13.59 -15.94
N LEU A 259 -22.74 12.95 -15.26
CA LEU A 259 -23.50 13.56 -14.16
C LEU A 259 -22.61 13.90 -12.96
N PHE A 260 -21.66 13.03 -12.61
CA PHE A 260 -20.70 13.28 -11.54
C PHE A 260 -19.84 14.51 -11.83
N ASN A 261 -19.24 14.58 -13.01
CA ASN A 261 -18.43 15.73 -13.43
C ASN A 261 -19.25 17.04 -13.49
N LEU A 262 -20.54 16.95 -13.83
CA LEU A 262 -21.45 18.10 -13.79
C LEU A 262 -21.69 18.56 -12.34
N CYS A 263 -21.99 17.63 -11.43
CA CYS A 263 -22.18 17.93 -10.01
C CYS A 263 -20.92 18.54 -9.38
N GLU A 264 -19.74 18.03 -9.74
CA GLU A 264 -18.45 18.56 -9.28
C GLU A 264 -18.28 20.03 -9.65
N LYS A 265 -18.61 20.39 -10.91
CA LYS A 265 -18.54 21.78 -11.40
C LYS A 265 -19.59 22.69 -10.78
N MET A 266 -20.80 22.18 -10.56
CA MET A 266 -21.91 22.96 -10.01
C MET A 266 -21.78 23.21 -8.51
N ASN A 267 -21.04 22.36 -7.79
CA ASN A 267 -20.82 22.43 -6.35
C ASN A 267 -22.13 22.63 -5.53
N ASN A 268 -23.20 21.94 -5.93
CA ASN A 268 -24.53 22.06 -5.31
C ASN A 268 -24.96 20.73 -4.68
N LYS A 269 -24.77 20.60 -3.36
CA LYS A 269 -25.05 19.38 -2.60
C LYS A 269 -26.51 18.91 -2.71
N THR A 270 -27.47 19.83 -2.74
CA THR A 270 -28.90 19.49 -2.83
C THR A 270 -29.24 18.83 -4.16
N LEU A 271 -28.67 19.34 -5.25
CA LEU A 271 -28.81 18.74 -6.57
C LEU A 271 -28.08 17.39 -6.64
N SER A 272 -26.84 17.33 -6.14
CA SER A 272 -26.07 16.09 -6.06
C SER A 272 -26.82 14.99 -5.31
N LYS A 273 -27.42 15.30 -4.15
CA LYS A 273 -28.23 14.36 -3.37
C LYS A 273 -29.44 13.83 -4.14
N LYS A 274 -30.08 14.64 -4.99
CA LYS A 274 -31.18 14.20 -5.87
C LYS A 274 -30.69 13.29 -6.99
N ILE A 275 -29.59 13.65 -7.64
CA ILE A 275 -28.99 12.87 -8.74
C ILE A 275 -28.49 11.52 -8.23
N PHE A 276 -27.78 11.52 -7.10
CA PHE A 276 -27.22 10.33 -6.46
C PHE A 276 -28.13 9.74 -5.38
N LYS A 277 -29.45 9.90 -5.50
CA LYS A 277 -30.43 9.40 -4.51
C LYS A 277 -30.22 7.93 -4.15
N LYS A 278 -29.92 7.08 -5.15
CA LYS A 278 -29.63 5.65 -4.93
C LYS A 278 -28.42 5.40 -4.02
N VAL A 279 -27.40 6.26 -4.09
CA VAL A 279 -26.24 6.18 -3.19
C VAL A 279 -26.66 6.57 -1.78
N HIS A 280 -27.44 7.64 -1.61
CA HIS A 280 -28.00 8.03 -0.31
C HIS A 280 -28.91 6.94 0.27
N GLU A 281 -29.75 6.29 -0.53
CA GLU A 281 -30.59 5.16 -0.12
C GLU A 281 -29.75 3.95 0.32
N ALA A 282 -28.61 3.69 -0.33
CA ALA A 282 -27.67 2.67 0.12
C ALA A 282 -27.03 3.00 1.48
N PHE A 283 -26.96 4.28 1.85
CA PHE A 283 -26.58 4.76 3.18
C PHE A 283 -27.80 4.93 4.12
N GLY A 284 -28.92 4.28 3.83
CA GLY A 284 -30.14 4.33 4.65
C GLY A 284 -30.96 5.62 4.51
N GLY A 285 -30.55 6.57 3.65
CA GLY A 285 -31.31 7.77 3.27
C GLY A 285 -31.35 8.90 4.30
N ASN A 286 -30.88 8.67 5.53
CA ASN A 286 -31.03 9.60 6.66
C ASN A 286 -29.72 10.29 7.09
N ILE A 287 -28.58 9.95 6.47
CA ILE A 287 -27.28 10.55 6.79
C ILE A 287 -27.30 12.07 6.61
N ARG A 288 -26.86 12.75 7.67
CA ARG A 288 -26.64 14.19 7.77
C ARG A 288 -25.14 14.52 7.80
N ILE A 289 -24.36 13.72 8.54
CA ILE A 289 -22.93 13.92 8.75
C ILE A 289 -22.18 12.58 8.67
N LEU A 290 -21.08 12.59 7.93
CA LEU A 290 -20.02 11.57 7.96
C LEU A 290 -18.79 12.21 8.57
N VAL A 291 -18.12 11.56 9.52
CA VAL A 291 -16.91 12.08 10.18
C VAL A 291 -15.74 11.13 9.94
N SER A 292 -14.61 11.68 9.48
CA SER A 292 -13.33 10.97 9.38
C SER A 292 -12.35 11.49 10.42
N GLY A 293 -11.77 10.59 11.22
CA GLY A 293 -10.76 10.95 12.21
C GLY A 293 -9.77 9.80 12.49
N GLY A 294 -8.76 10.07 13.31
CA GLY A 294 -7.74 9.10 13.72
C GLY A 294 -6.57 8.92 12.75
N ALA A 295 -6.71 9.32 11.48
CA ALA A 295 -5.64 9.42 10.49
C ALA A 295 -6.00 10.44 9.40
N LYS A 296 -5.00 10.86 8.61
CA LYS A 296 -5.18 11.77 7.46
C LYS A 296 -6.07 11.09 6.40
N LEU A 297 -7.15 11.75 6.01
CA LEU A 297 -7.99 11.29 4.90
C LEU A 297 -7.41 11.84 3.58
N GLU A 298 -7.49 11.05 2.52
CA GLU A 298 -7.08 11.51 1.20
C GLU A 298 -8.06 12.61 0.69
N PRO A 299 -7.57 13.79 0.24
CA PRO A 299 -8.45 14.92 -0.09
C PRO A 299 -9.46 14.66 -1.21
N GLN A 300 -9.12 13.83 -2.19
CA GLN A 300 -10.02 13.45 -3.28
C GLN A 300 -11.22 12.66 -2.75
N ILE A 301 -11.04 11.78 -1.75
CA ILE A 301 -12.16 11.07 -1.11
C ILE A 301 -13.16 12.08 -0.51
N SER A 302 -12.67 13.04 0.27
CA SER A 302 -13.50 14.10 0.88
C SER A 302 -14.26 14.91 -0.19
N LYS A 303 -13.56 15.29 -1.27
CA LYS A 303 -14.13 16.01 -2.42
C LYS A 303 -15.18 15.21 -3.17
N ASP A 304 -14.96 13.92 -3.38
CA ASP A 304 -15.89 13.03 -4.09
C ASP A 304 -17.17 12.79 -3.26
N PHE A 305 -17.05 12.56 -1.95
CA PHE A 305 -18.21 12.47 -1.07
C PHE A 305 -19.02 13.78 -1.05
N SER A 306 -18.35 14.94 -1.03
CA SER A 306 -19.03 16.24 -1.16
C SER A 306 -19.75 16.36 -2.51
N THR A 307 -19.12 15.92 -3.59
CA THR A 307 -19.71 15.87 -4.95
C THR A 307 -20.94 14.98 -5.02
N LEU A 308 -20.97 13.87 -4.26
CA LEU A 308 -22.12 12.99 -4.10
C LEU A 308 -23.23 13.57 -3.20
N GLY A 309 -23.01 14.74 -2.60
CA GLY A 309 -23.97 15.44 -1.75
C GLY A 309 -23.94 15.01 -0.28
N PHE A 310 -22.87 14.37 0.19
CA PHE A 310 -22.65 14.09 1.61
C PHE A 310 -21.86 15.22 2.30
N ASN A 311 -22.02 15.34 3.62
CA ASN A 311 -21.14 16.16 4.45
C ASN A 311 -20.08 15.25 5.07
N MET A 312 -18.96 15.05 4.37
CA MET A 312 -17.77 14.39 4.91
C MET A 312 -16.93 15.42 5.67
N LEU A 313 -16.80 15.26 6.98
CA LEU A 313 -16.09 16.18 7.85
C LEU A 313 -14.84 15.50 8.40
N GLU A 314 -13.67 16.08 8.12
CA GLU A 314 -12.40 15.63 8.70
C GLU A 314 -12.19 16.28 10.07
N GLY A 315 -11.75 15.48 11.06
CA GLY A 315 -11.44 15.94 12.40
C GLY A 315 -10.05 15.50 12.85
N TYR A 316 -9.38 16.37 13.62
CA TYR A 316 -8.04 16.15 14.14
C TYR A 316 -7.98 16.28 15.65
N GLY A 317 -7.28 15.31 16.22
CA GLY A 317 -6.65 15.41 17.52
C GLY A 317 -6.19 14.04 18.00
N LEU A 318 -5.78 14.00 19.26
CA LEU A 318 -5.09 12.88 19.90
C LEU A 318 -5.82 12.45 21.17
N THR A 319 -5.46 11.28 21.70
CA THR A 319 -5.93 10.82 23.02
C THR A 319 -5.69 11.88 24.09
N GLU A 320 -4.53 12.52 24.04
CA GLU A 320 -4.06 13.57 24.94
C GLU A 320 -4.87 14.88 24.80
N THR A 321 -5.80 14.97 23.85
CA THR A 321 -6.66 16.15 23.58
C THR A 321 -8.16 15.82 23.52
N SER A 322 -8.53 14.62 23.94
CA SER A 322 -9.87 14.19 24.41
C SER A 322 -11.11 14.12 23.48
N PRO A 323 -11.07 13.82 22.16
CA PRO A 323 -9.95 13.69 21.23
C PRO A 323 -9.80 14.88 20.26
N ILE A 324 -10.65 15.91 20.34
CA ILE A 324 -10.82 16.92 19.28
C ILE A 324 -9.99 18.17 19.59
N ILE A 325 -9.23 18.63 18.58
CA ILE A 325 -8.58 19.94 18.54
C ILE A 325 -9.25 20.83 17.49
N ALA A 326 -9.46 20.29 16.29
CA ALA A 326 -10.04 20.97 15.15
C ALA A 326 -10.88 20.00 14.32
N PHE A 327 -11.91 20.49 13.63
CA PHE A 327 -12.67 19.70 12.67
C PHE A 327 -13.35 20.59 11.62
N ASN A 328 -13.58 20.04 10.44
CA ASN A 328 -14.37 20.67 9.38
C ASN A 328 -15.85 20.75 9.78
N ARG A 329 -16.51 21.86 9.45
CA ARG A 329 -17.93 22.10 9.80
C ARG A 329 -18.80 21.96 8.56
N PRO A 330 -20.09 21.60 8.66
CA PRO A 330 -20.96 21.46 7.49
C PRO A 330 -21.00 22.69 6.55
N ASN A 331 -20.89 23.89 7.13
CA ASN A 331 -20.90 25.17 6.43
C ASN A 331 -19.50 25.75 6.17
N ASP A 332 -18.45 25.09 6.65
CA ASP A 332 -17.05 25.50 6.51
C ASP A 332 -16.18 24.23 6.45
N ASN A 333 -16.15 23.64 5.25
CA ASN A 333 -15.49 22.37 4.97
C ASN A 333 -14.56 22.53 3.78
N VAL A 334 -13.26 22.48 4.04
CA VAL A 334 -12.22 22.63 3.03
C VAL A 334 -11.47 21.29 2.92
N PRO A 335 -11.69 20.51 1.84
CA PRO A 335 -11.03 19.23 1.64
C PRO A 335 -9.50 19.34 1.73
N GLY A 336 -8.88 18.41 2.45
CA GLY A 336 -7.44 18.39 2.69
C GLY A 336 -6.97 19.22 3.89
N THR A 337 -7.88 19.98 4.52
CA THR A 337 -7.67 20.56 5.86
C THR A 337 -8.45 19.76 6.89
N VAL A 338 -8.12 19.91 8.17
CA VAL A 338 -8.91 19.37 9.30
C VAL A 338 -9.83 20.44 9.89
N GLY A 339 -10.11 21.51 9.13
CA GLY A 339 -11.00 22.59 9.52
C GLY A 339 -10.43 23.54 10.58
N THR A 340 -11.32 24.12 11.36
CA THR A 340 -11.01 25.17 12.34
C THR A 340 -10.97 24.61 13.75
N THR A 341 -10.25 25.29 14.65
CA THR A 341 -10.18 24.89 16.07
C THR A 341 -11.54 24.88 16.72
N ILE A 342 -11.71 23.99 17.69
CA ILE A 342 -12.92 23.95 18.51
C ILE A 342 -12.97 25.14 19.49
N PRO A 343 -14.17 25.62 19.86
CA PRO A 343 -14.31 26.64 20.89
C PRO A 343 -13.53 26.31 22.18
N GLY A 344 -12.85 27.31 22.74
CA GLY A 344 -12.08 27.16 23.98
C GLY A 344 -10.70 26.50 23.82
N VAL A 345 -10.27 26.14 22.60
CA VAL A 345 -8.96 25.56 22.32
C VAL A 345 -8.10 26.52 21.49
N GLN A 346 -6.87 26.72 21.94
CA GLN A 346 -5.87 27.52 21.27
C GLN A 346 -4.83 26.59 20.62
N ILE A 347 -4.38 26.97 19.43
CA ILE A 347 -3.29 26.29 18.73
C ILE A 347 -2.24 27.30 18.29
N LYS A 348 -1.00 26.85 18.18
CA LYS A 348 0.10 27.57 17.52
C LYS A 348 0.92 26.57 16.70
N ILE A 349 1.59 27.09 15.68
CA ILE A 349 2.65 26.37 14.98
C ILE A 349 3.97 26.83 15.58
N ALA A 350 4.71 25.92 16.21
CA ALA A 350 6.03 26.19 16.77
C ALA A 350 7.07 26.44 15.67
N GLU A 351 8.25 26.96 16.02
CA GLU A 351 9.30 27.33 15.06
C GLU A 351 9.75 26.16 14.16
N ASP A 352 9.66 24.93 14.66
CA ASP A 352 10.02 23.72 13.93
C ASP A 352 8.86 23.12 13.10
N GLY A 353 7.70 23.79 13.09
CA GLY A 353 6.49 23.39 12.38
C GLY A 353 5.53 22.51 13.19
N GLU A 354 5.84 22.19 14.45
CA GLU A 354 4.98 21.38 15.32
C GLU A 354 3.70 22.12 15.73
N ILE A 355 2.57 21.41 15.71
CA ILE A 355 1.31 21.92 16.26
C ILE A 355 1.38 21.78 17.78
N ILE A 356 1.28 22.91 18.48
CA ILE A 356 1.15 22.93 19.93
C ILE A 356 -0.24 23.43 20.33
N VAL A 357 -0.80 22.86 21.39
CA VAL A 357 -2.21 23.02 21.76
C VAL A 357 -2.34 23.41 23.22
N LYS A 358 -3.25 24.33 23.53
CA LYS A 358 -3.58 24.71 24.90
C LYS A 358 -5.08 24.89 25.06
N GLY A 359 -5.67 24.26 26.08
CA GLY A 359 -7.10 24.33 26.34
C GLY A 359 -7.56 23.34 27.39
N ARG A 360 -8.85 23.40 27.75
CA ARG A 360 -9.49 22.48 28.69
C ARG A 360 -9.44 21.01 28.21
N ASN A 361 -9.25 20.78 26.91
CA ASN A 361 -9.24 19.46 26.29
C ASN A 361 -7.94 18.66 26.50
N VAL A 362 -6.84 19.35 26.84
CA VAL A 362 -5.52 18.76 27.04
C VAL A 362 -5.50 17.91 28.31
N MET A 363 -4.97 16.68 28.20
CA MET A 363 -4.85 15.72 29.28
C MET A 363 -4.19 16.29 30.54
N LYS A 364 -4.42 15.64 31.68
CA LYS A 364 -3.72 15.96 32.92
C LYS A 364 -2.24 15.55 32.90
N GLY A 365 -1.91 14.51 32.13
CA GLY A 365 -0.57 13.96 31.99
C GLY A 365 -0.57 12.45 31.77
N TYR A 366 0.62 11.86 31.71
CA TYR A 366 0.80 10.41 31.65
C TYR A 366 0.90 9.80 33.06
N TYR A 367 0.10 8.78 33.32
CA TYR A 367 0.05 8.09 34.60
C TYR A 367 1.40 7.47 34.97
N ASN A 368 1.88 7.72 36.19
CA ASN A 368 3.19 7.28 36.69
C ASN A 368 4.40 7.63 35.78
N LYS A 369 4.29 8.68 34.95
CA LYS A 369 5.36 9.14 34.05
C LYS A 369 5.51 10.67 34.07
N PRO A 370 6.04 11.26 35.17
CA PRO A 370 6.22 12.71 35.28
C PRO A 370 7.16 13.27 34.21
N GLU A 371 8.29 12.63 33.94
CA GLU A 371 9.26 13.07 32.92
C GLU A 371 8.63 13.13 31.52
N ALA A 372 7.87 12.10 31.12
CA ALA A 372 7.17 12.10 29.84
C ALA A 372 6.04 13.15 29.79
N THR A 373 5.48 13.52 30.94
CA THR A 373 4.46 14.56 31.03
C THR A 373 5.09 15.94 30.85
N GLU A 374 6.22 16.20 31.50
CA GLU A 374 7.01 17.44 31.36
C GLU A 374 7.62 17.60 29.96
N GLU A 375 7.96 16.50 29.29
CA GLU A 375 8.39 16.53 27.88
C GLU A 375 7.23 16.91 26.95
N ALA A 376 6.01 16.46 27.26
CA ALA A 376 4.85 16.66 26.40
C ALA A 376 4.08 17.96 26.67
N ILE A 377 4.13 18.50 27.88
CA ILE A 377 3.45 19.74 28.27
C ILE A 377 4.49 20.71 28.83
N ASP A 378 4.68 21.84 28.16
CA ASP A 378 5.66 22.84 28.56
C ASP A 378 5.24 23.63 29.81
N LYS A 379 6.15 24.46 30.32
CA LYS A 379 5.92 25.30 31.51
C LYS A 379 4.82 26.35 31.34
N ASP A 380 4.52 26.71 30.09
CA ASP A 380 3.45 27.64 29.73
C ASP A 380 2.11 26.92 29.53
N GLY A 381 2.06 25.59 29.67
CA GLY A 381 0.88 24.75 29.54
C GLY A 381 0.50 24.42 28.08
N TRP A 382 1.44 24.53 27.14
CA TRP A 382 1.25 24.05 25.77
C TRP A 382 1.62 22.58 25.65
N PHE A 383 0.70 21.80 25.11
CA PHE A 383 0.93 20.41 24.76
C PHE A 383 1.55 20.29 23.36
N HIS A 384 2.69 19.60 23.29
CA HIS A 384 3.40 19.25 22.07
C HIS A 384 2.80 17.98 21.45
N THR A 385 2.13 18.14 20.31
CA THR A 385 1.39 17.04 19.68
C THR A 385 2.29 16.01 18.99
N GLY A 386 3.54 16.36 18.66
CA GLY A 386 4.41 15.59 17.79
C GLY A 386 4.02 15.62 16.31
N ASP A 387 2.94 16.31 15.96
CA ASP A 387 2.40 16.42 14.61
C ASP A 387 2.74 17.79 14.01
N LEU A 388 3.17 17.80 12.75
CA LEU A 388 3.51 18.99 11.99
C LEU A 388 2.27 19.51 11.26
N GLY A 389 2.10 20.82 11.21
CA GLY A 389 0.96 21.43 10.55
C GLY A 389 1.23 22.81 9.99
N ALA A 390 0.28 23.28 9.18
CA ALA A 390 0.23 24.65 8.68
C ALA A 390 -1.15 25.25 8.94
N LEU A 391 -1.17 26.56 9.18
CA LEU A 391 -2.40 27.34 9.29
C LEU A 391 -2.53 28.25 8.07
N GLU A 392 -3.63 28.07 7.34
CA GLU A 392 -4.05 28.96 6.26
C GLU A 392 -5.32 29.69 6.71
N GLY A 393 -5.17 30.94 7.18
CA GLY A 393 -6.25 31.63 7.89
C GLY A 393 -6.56 30.93 9.21
N ASN A 394 -7.77 30.39 9.35
CA ASN A 394 -8.19 29.63 10.53
C ASN A 394 -8.18 28.10 10.31
N HIS A 395 -7.86 27.65 9.09
CA HIS A 395 -7.90 26.23 8.72
C HIS A 395 -6.57 25.58 8.97
N LEU A 396 -6.59 24.50 9.74
CA LEU A 396 -5.42 23.69 10.06
C LEU A 396 -5.25 22.58 9.03
N THR A 397 -4.04 22.40 8.52
CA THR A 397 -3.65 21.28 7.65
C THR A 397 -2.59 20.44 8.34
N ILE A 398 -2.78 19.12 8.37
CA ILE A 398 -1.82 18.18 8.95
C ILE A 398 -0.81 17.77 7.88
N ILE A 399 0.46 18.11 8.12
CA ILE A 399 1.56 17.83 7.20
C ILE A 399 2.10 16.43 7.43
N GLY A 400 2.33 16.02 8.67
CA GLY A 400 2.92 14.71 9.01
C GLY A 400 3.32 14.61 10.47
N ARG A 401 4.03 13.56 10.86
CA ARG A 401 4.54 13.36 12.24
C ARG A 401 6.02 13.72 12.31
N LYS A 402 6.43 14.55 13.26
CA LYS A 402 7.83 14.99 13.44
C LYS A 402 8.82 13.83 13.51
N LYS A 403 8.46 12.75 14.22
CA LYS A 403 9.27 11.51 14.37
C LYS A 403 9.21 10.56 13.16
N GLU A 404 8.23 10.69 12.28
CA GLU A 404 8.08 9.84 11.08
C GLU A 404 8.58 10.54 9.80
N MET A 405 8.94 11.83 9.87
CA MET A 405 9.54 12.54 8.75
C MET A 405 10.89 11.91 8.41
N ILE A 406 11.05 11.51 7.15
CA ILE A 406 12.35 11.12 6.63
C ILE A 406 13.17 12.39 6.43
N VAL A 407 14.32 12.46 7.07
CA VAL A 407 15.25 13.59 6.92
C VAL A 407 16.45 13.10 6.12
N LEU A 408 16.56 13.54 4.88
CA LEU A 408 17.69 13.19 4.03
C LEU A 408 18.95 13.95 4.44
N SER A 409 20.12 13.44 4.04
CA SER A 409 21.44 14.03 4.31
C SER A 409 21.60 15.48 3.82
N ASN A 410 20.79 15.90 2.84
CA ASN A 410 20.71 17.28 2.34
C ASN A 410 19.79 18.21 3.17
N GLY A 411 19.25 17.73 4.30
CA GLY A 411 18.35 18.48 5.19
C GLY A 411 16.90 18.57 4.71
N LYS A 412 16.54 17.98 3.57
CA LYS A 412 15.14 17.95 3.11
C LYS A 412 14.34 16.94 3.94
N LYS A 413 13.21 17.42 4.47
CA LYS A 413 12.22 16.60 5.19
C LYS A 413 11.16 16.09 4.21
N ILE A 414 10.87 14.80 4.27
CA ILE A 414 9.91 14.12 3.41
C ILE A 414 8.89 13.45 4.32
N ASN A 415 7.61 13.72 4.07
CA ASN A 415 6.55 12.92 4.66
C ASN A 415 6.36 11.67 3.78
N PRO A 416 6.71 10.47 4.27
CA PRO A 416 6.59 9.25 3.50
C PRO A 416 5.16 8.99 3.02
N SER A 417 4.15 9.30 3.85
CA SER A 417 2.73 9.08 3.52
C SER A 417 2.27 9.87 2.28
N ASP A 418 2.84 11.05 2.03
CA ASP A 418 2.49 11.84 0.85
C ASP A 418 3.03 11.18 -0.43
N VAL A 419 4.24 10.59 -0.36
CA VAL A 419 4.85 9.86 -1.47
C VAL A 419 4.09 8.56 -1.74
N GLU A 420 3.75 7.82 -0.68
CA GLU A 420 2.93 6.59 -0.75
C GLU A 420 1.60 6.87 -1.46
N ALA A 421 0.86 7.90 -1.02
CA ALA A 421 -0.42 8.26 -1.62
C ALA A 421 -0.30 8.69 -3.09
N GLU A 422 0.78 9.39 -3.47
CA GLU A 422 1.03 9.80 -4.85
C GLU A 422 1.30 8.58 -5.76
N ILE A 423 2.09 7.61 -5.29
CA ILE A 423 2.36 6.36 -6.02
C ILE A 423 1.08 5.54 -6.16
N MET A 424 0.32 5.36 -5.07
CA MET A 424 -0.92 4.58 -5.06
C MET A 424 -2.00 5.14 -6.00
N LYS A 425 -2.03 6.46 -6.24
CA LYS A 425 -2.97 7.08 -7.20
C LYS A 425 -2.73 6.63 -8.64
N GLY A 426 -1.51 6.22 -8.97
CA GLY A 426 -1.10 5.89 -10.34
C GLY A 426 -1.33 4.44 -10.76
N THR A 427 -1.75 3.55 -9.84
CA THR A 427 -1.74 2.10 -10.09
C THR A 427 -2.78 1.35 -9.26
N ASP A 428 -3.30 0.24 -9.79
CA ASP A 428 -4.07 -0.78 -9.07
C ASP A 428 -3.28 -2.07 -8.84
N LEU A 429 -1.98 -2.07 -9.15
CA LEU A 429 -1.09 -3.21 -9.01
C LEU A 429 -0.44 -3.33 -7.63
N ILE A 430 -0.62 -2.32 -6.77
CA ILE A 430 -0.10 -2.28 -5.41
C ILE A 430 -1.29 -2.29 -4.44
N GLU A 431 -1.30 -3.23 -3.50
CA GLU A 431 -2.27 -3.21 -2.39
C GLU A 431 -1.75 -2.28 -1.27
N GLU A 432 -0.46 -2.38 -0.93
CA GLU A 432 0.14 -1.56 0.11
C GLU A 432 1.56 -1.11 -0.26
N ILE A 433 1.91 0.10 0.16
CA ILE A 433 3.25 0.65 0.02
C ILE A 433 3.65 1.39 1.30
N ALA A 434 4.90 1.25 1.68
CA ALA A 434 5.54 2.07 2.70
C ALA A 434 6.86 2.63 2.19
N ILE A 435 7.06 3.92 2.39
CA ILE A 435 8.30 4.62 2.08
C ILE A 435 9.11 4.80 3.36
N THR A 436 10.39 4.47 3.27
CA THR A 436 11.40 4.64 4.33
C THR A 436 12.73 5.05 3.71
N ASP A 437 13.66 5.52 4.53
CA ASP A 437 15.06 5.66 4.14
C ASP A 437 15.87 4.39 4.46
N TYR A 438 16.81 4.08 3.58
CA TYR A 438 17.88 3.11 3.77
C TYR A 438 19.11 3.61 3.01
N ASP A 439 20.31 3.49 3.57
CA ASP A 439 21.57 3.96 2.97
C ASP A 439 21.46 5.34 2.27
N ASN A 440 20.90 6.32 2.97
CA ASN A 440 20.74 7.71 2.51
C ASN A 440 19.89 7.93 1.24
N HIS A 441 19.05 6.97 0.85
CA HIS A 441 18.07 7.12 -0.23
C HIS A 441 16.70 6.57 0.18
N LEU A 442 15.68 6.90 -0.61
CA LEU A 442 14.32 6.39 -0.36
C LEU A 442 14.12 5.01 -0.97
N VAL A 443 13.50 4.14 -0.19
CA VAL A 443 13.13 2.77 -0.55
C VAL A 443 11.62 2.62 -0.43
N ALA A 444 11.01 1.96 -1.41
CA ALA A 444 9.60 1.58 -1.38
C ALA A 444 9.45 0.10 -1.01
N ILE A 445 8.82 -0.17 0.13
CA ILE A 445 8.41 -1.52 0.53
C ILE A 445 6.98 -1.73 0.03
N ILE A 446 6.77 -2.71 -0.84
CA ILE A 446 5.57 -2.89 -1.65
C ILE A 446 4.99 -4.28 -1.38
N TYR A 447 3.71 -4.32 -0.99
CA TYR A 447 2.89 -5.52 -1.03
C TYR A 447 2.04 -5.48 -2.31
N PRO A 448 2.34 -6.32 -3.33
CA PRO A 448 1.68 -6.26 -4.62
C PRO A 448 0.27 -6.84 -4.59
N SER A 449 -0.59 -6.38 -5.50
CA SER A 449 -1.89 -7.02 -5.76
C SER A 449 -1.70 -8.23 -6.67
N PHE A 450 -1.39 -9.39 -6.08
CA PHE A 450 -1.15 -10.62 -6.84
C PHE A 450 -2.33 -11.02 -7.73
N GLU A 451 -3.57 -10.74 -7.31
CA GLU A 451 -4.77 -10.99 -8.11
C GLU A 451 -4.78 -10.12 -9.38
N ARG A 452 -4.53 -8.82 -9.25
CA ARG A 452 -4.49 -7.88 -10.39
C ARG A 452 -3.31 -8.12 -11.32
N MET A 453 -2.17 -8.53 -10.78
CA MET A 453 -1.01 -8.91 -11.59
C MET A 453 -1.34 -10.11 -12.48
N ALA A 454 -2.01 -11.14 -11.92
CA ALA A 454 -2.46 -12.30 -12.68
C ALA A 454 -3.53 -11.94 -13.72
N GLU A 455 -4.52 -11.10 -13.38
CA GLU A 455 -5.54 -10.62 -14.35
C GLU A 455 -4.92 -9.91 -15.56
N LYS A 456 -3.78 -9.23 -15.36
CA LYS A 456 -3.07 -8.49 -16.42
C LYS A 456 -1.96 -9.30 -17.09
N ASN A 457 -1.80 -10.58 -16.75
CA ASN A 457 -0.74 -11.47 -17.24
C ASN A 457 0.66 -10.87 -17.03
N ILE A 458 0.91 -10.28 -15.86
CA ILE A 458 2.23 -9.76 -15.51
C ILE A 458 3.04 -10.89 -14.86
N THR A 459 4.07 -11.35 -15.56
CA THR A 459 4.97 -12.46 -15.17
C THR A 459 6.32 -12.00 -14.63
N ASN A 460 6.56 -10.70 -14.54
CA ASN A 460 7.74 -10.14 -13.88
C ASN A 460 7.31 -9.02 -12.95
N ILE A 461 6.95 -9.39 -11.72
CA ILE A 461 6.37 -8.47 -10.73
C ILE A 461 7.36 -7.34 -10.41
N LYS A 462 8.64 -7.66 -10.24
CA LYS A 462 9.67 -6.69 -9.85
C LYS A 462 9.92 -5.67 -10.96
N GLU A 463 10.07 -6.10 -12.21
CA GLU A 463 10.21 -5.19 -13.34
C GLU A 463 8.97 -4.33 -13.54
N ALA A 464 7.76 -4.91 -13.43
CA ALA A 464 6.52 -4.16 -13.57
C ALA A 464 6.38 -3.06 -12.50
N LEU A 465 6.61 -3.39 -11.24
CA LEU A 465 6.58 -2.40 -10.15
C LEU A 465 7.64 -1.31 -10.33
N LYS A 466 8.88 -1.69 -10.71
CA LYS A 466 9.97 -0.76 -10.93
C LYS A 466 9.68 0.18 -12.09
N TRP A 467 9.37 -0.37 -13.27
CA TRP A 467 9.33 0.39 -14.53
C TRP A 467 7.97 1.00 -14.83
N GLU A 468 6.87 0.34 -14.48
CA GLU A 468 5.54 0.83 -14.81
C GLU A 468 4.96 1.75 -13.75
N ILE A 469 5.49 1.73 -12.52
CA ILE A 469 4.93 2.45 -11.38
C ILE A 469 5.95 3.39 -10.76
N ILE A 470 6.97 2.85 -10.09
CA ILE A 470 7.92 3.65 -9.30
C ILE A 470 8.69 4.59 -10.19
N ASP A 471 9.09 4.12 -11.36
CA ASP A 471 9.77 4.95 -12.31
C ASP A 471 8.86 6.06 -12.90
N LYS A 472 7.59 5.76 -13.23
CA LYS A 472 6.64 6.79 -13.67
C LYS A 472 6.49 7.90 -12.64
N TYR A 473 6.46 7.54 -11.36
CA TYR A 473 6.52 8.50 -10.25
C TYR A 473 7.83 9.30 -10.25
N ASN A 474 8.98 8.63 -10.38
CA ASN A 474 10.30 9.26 -10.36
C ASN A 474 10.56 10.24 -11.51
N VAL A 475 9.84 10.13 -12.62
CA VAL A 475 9.92 11.09 -13.75
C VAL A 475 9.45 12.48 -13.32
N THR A 476 8.35 12.54 -12.57
CA THR A 476 7.75 13.81 -12.10
C THR A 476 8.26 14.22 -10.72
N ALA A 477 8.77 13.28 -9.92
CA ALA A 477 9.25 13.55 -8.57
C ALA A 477 10.53 14.41 -8.57
N PRO A 478 10.64 15.39 -7.65
CA PRO A 478 11.90 16.09 -7.39
C PRO A 478 13.03 15.10 -7.05
N LYS A 479 14.28 15.43 -7.38
CA LYS A 479 15.44 14.53 -7.18
C LYS A 479 15.51 13.93 -5.77
N TYR A 480 15.19 14.69 -4.74
CA TYR A 480 15.23 14.25 -3.35
C TYR A 480 14.04 13.36 -2.93
N ARG A 481 12.96 13.29 -3.72
CA ARG A 481 11.81 12.40 -3.48
C ARG A 481 11.85 11.13 -4.32
N LYS A 482 12.88 10.94 -5.16
CA LYS A 482 12.97 9.76 -6.02
C LYS A 482 13.20 8.52 -5.18
N ILE A 483 12.43 7.48 -5.48
CA ILE A 483 12.58 6.14 -4.92
C ILE A 483 13.66 5.41 -5.72
N LEU A 484 14.77 5.07 -5.09
CA LEU A 484 15.90 4.46 -5.80
C LEU A 484 15.92 2.93 -5.66
N ASP A 485 15.26 2.39 -4.64
CA ASP A 485 15.15 0.94 -4.42
C ASP A 485 13.70 0.52 -4.11
N ILE A 486 13.38 -0.73 -4.43
CA ILE A 486 12.09 -1.34 -4.15
C ILE A 486 12.29 -2.67 -3.43
N ARG A 487 11.43 -2.94 -2.45
CA ARG A 487 11.39 -4.20 -1.70
C ARG A 487 10.00 -4.78 -1.80
N ILE A 488 9.90 -6.03 -2.24
CA ILE A 488 8.62 -6.71 -2.39
C ILE A 488 8.42 -7.60 -1.17
N VAL A 489 7.31 -7.43 -0.45
CA VAL A 489 6.96 -8.26 0.71
C VAL A 489 5.84 -9.22 0.35
N LYS A 490 5.80 -10.36 1.05
CA LYS A 490 4.83 -11.44 0.82
C LYS A 490 3.55 -11.31 1.65
N GLU A 491 3.60 -10.51 2.71
CA GLU A 491 2.51 -10.31 3.65
C GLU A 491 2.14 -8.82 3.72
N GLU A 492 0.92 -8.54 4.20
CA GLU A 492 0.48 -7.17 4.47
C GLU A 492 1.45 -6.45 5.40
N LEU A 493 1.62 -5.15 5.20
CA LEU A 493 2.54 -4.35 6.00
C LEU A 493 2.04 -4.28 7.45
N PRO A 494 2.94 -4.21 8.44
CA PRO A 494 2.56 -4.24 9.85
C PRO A 494 1.70 -3.01 10.19
N LYS A 495 0.44 -3.25 10.58
CA LYS A 495 -0.55 -2.22 10.90
C LYS A 495 -1.12 -2.39 12.30
N THR A 496 -1.69 -1.32 12.85
CA THR A 496 -2.56 -1.39 14.04
C THR A 496 -3.93 -1.95 13.68
N LYS A 497 -4.75 -2.31 14.68
CA LYS A 497 -6.15 -2.73 14.46
C LYS A 497 -6.99 -1.67 13.73
N LEU A 498 -6.63 -0.39 13.87
CA LEU A 498 -7.25 0.73 13.14
C LEU A 498 -6.69 0.92 11.72
N GLY A 499 -5.78 0.06 11.26
CA GLY A 499 -5.16 0.11 9.94
C GLY A 499 -3.98 1.08 9.80
N LYS A 500 -3.49 1.69 10.89
CA LYS A 500 -2.35 2.61 10.84
C LYS A 500 -1.04 1.83 10.71
N LEU A 501 -0.21 2.17 9.71
CA LEU A 501 1.10 1.58 9.49
C LEU A 501 2.05 1.76 10.70
N ARG A 502 2.70 0.68 11.12
CA ARG A 502 3.71 0.65 12.19
C ARG A 502 5.10 0.88 11.60
N ARG A 503 5.39 2.12 11.20
CA ARG A 503 6.62 2.51 10.48
C ARG A 503 7.93 2.08 11.14
N PHE A 504 7.98 2.01 12.47
CA PHE A 504 9.18 1.59 13.20
C PHE A 504 9.58 0.14 12.92
N MET A 505 8.65 -0.72 12.49
CA MET A 505 8.90 -2.12 12.13
C MET A 505 9.41 -2.29 10.69
N LEU A 506 9.35 -1.25 9.85
CA LEU A 506 9.74 -1.34 8.44
C LEU A 506 11.22 -1.63 8.26
N LYS A 507 12.06 -1.24 9.22
CA LYS A 507 13.52 -1.48 9.16
C LYS A 507 13.86 -2.96 9.20
N ASP A 508 13.02 -3.78 9.82
CA ASP A 508 13.25 -5.22 9.90
C ASP A 508 13.00 -5.87 8.54
N LEU A 509 12.02 -5.36 7.76
CA LEU A 509 11.68 -5.83 6.41
C LEU A 509 12.74 -5.52 5.34
N ILE A 510 13.76 -4.71 5.64
CA ILE A 510 14.83 -4.36 4.70
C ILE A 510 16.07 -5.23 4.90
N LYS A 511 16.25 -5.82 6.09
CA LYS A 511 17.52 -6.47 6.49
C LYS A 511 17.69 -7.90 5.99
N ASP A 512 16.62 -8.57 5.57
CA ASP A 512 16.62 -10.02 5.36
C ASP A 512 17.37 -10.51 4.09
N ASP A 513 17.79 -9.62 3.17
CA ASP A 513 18.39 -10.02 1.88
C ASP A 513 19.91 -9.79 1.74
N VAL A 514 20.60 -9.19 2.71
CA VAL A 514 22.01 -8.77 2.52
C VAL A 514 23.04 -9.88 2.84
N GLU A 515 22.65 -11.03 3.39
CA GLU A 515 23.60 -12.12 3.73
C GLU A 515 23.89 -13.13 2.60
N SER A 516 23.61 -12.82 1.33
CA SER A 516 23.94 -13.69 0.18
C SER A 516 25.18 -13.28 -0.63
N ASN A 517 25.99 -12.32 -0.15
CA ASN A 517 27.29 -12.03 -0.76
C ASN A 517 28.42 -11.89 0.28
N GLY A 518 29.18 -12.98 0.42
CA GLY A 518 30.60 -13.03 0.80
C GLY A 518 31.10 -12.10 1.92
N ASN A 519 31.12 -12.60 3.16
CA ASN A 519 32.31 -12.57 4.03
C ASN A 519 32.08 -13.45 5.27
N GLU A 520 32.82 -14.57 5.32
CA GLU A 520 33.01 -15.36 6.52
C GLU A 520 33.85 -14.58 7.52
N GLU A 521 33.22 -14.04 8.57
CA GLU A 521 33.74 -13.93 9.94
C GLU A 521 32.89 -12.89 10.69
N ILE A 522 31.91 -13.39 11.45
CA ILE A 522 31.43 -12.93 12.77
C ILE A 522 30.18 -13.78 13.07
N LYS A 523 30.39 -15.06 13.42
CA LYS A 523 29.39 -15.89 14.09
C LYS A 523 29.87 -16.12 15.52
N LYS A 524 29.39 -15.29 16.46
CA LYS A 524 29.27 -15.61 17.90
C LYS A 524 28.71 -14.42 18.68
N THR A 525 27.42 -14.13 18.54
CA THR A 525 26.49 -13.88 19.67
C THR A 525 25.09 -13.62 19.13
N GLN A 526 24.08 -14.11 19.86
CA GLN A 526 22.63 -14.02 19.56
C GLN A 526 22.09 -15.08 18.58
N ALA A 527 22.12 -16.33 19.04
CA ALA A 527 21.20 -17.36 18.59
C ALA A 527 19.92 -17.27 19.44
N THR A 528 18.86 -16.70 18.88
CA THR A 528 17.44 -17.04 19.12
C THR A 528 16.62 -16.33 18.05
N ALA A 529 15.77 -17.09 17.35
CA ALA A 529 15.00 -16.73 16.15
C ALA A 529 15.77 -16.78 14.81
N LYS A 530 16.48 -17.88 14.55
CA LYS A 530 16.50 -18.41 13.18
C LYS A 530 15.27 -19.30 13.02
N VAL A 531 14.26 -18.80 12.33
CA VAL A 531 13.30 -19.69 11.66
C VAL A 531 14.06 -20.25 10.47
N THR A 532 14.78 -21.34 10.70
CA THR A 532 15.06 -22.29 9.62
C THR A 532 13.68 -22.86 9.26
N PRO A 533 13.18 -22.73 8.02
CA PRO A 533 11.94 -23.40 7.68
C PRO A 533 12.22 -24.89 7.80
N VAL A 534 11.61 -25.51 8.80
CA VAL A 534 11.49 -26.96 8.89
C VAL A 534 10.50 -27.34 7.79
N SER A 535 10.98 -27.46 6.54
CA SER A 535 10.15 -28.02 5.47
C SER A 535 9.99 -29.52 5.78
N THR A 536 8.90 -29.82 6.47
CA THR A 536 8.35 -31.16 6.73
C THR A 536 7.45 -31.60 5.58
N SER A 537 7.51 -30.89 4.45
CA SER A 537 6.68 -31.18 3.30
C SER A 537 7.08 -32.54 2.71
N LYS A 538 6.08 -33.37 2.44
CA LYS A 538 6.26 -34.60 1.65
C LYS A 538 6.75 -34.28 0.22
N GLU A 539 6.66 -33.01 -0.18
CA GLU A 539 7.02 -32.48 -1.48
C GLU A 539 8.51 -32.63 -1.77
N LEU A 540 9.40 -32.46 -0.78
CA LEU A 540 10.85 -32.63 -0.92
C LEU A 540 11.26 -34.00 -1.47
N GLU A 541 10.45 -35.02 -1.21
CA GLU A 541 10.72 -36.40 -1.63
C GLU A 541 10.20 -36.72 -3.03
N THR A 542 9.34 -35.86 -3.58
CA THR A 542 8.71 -36.09 -4.89
C THR A 542 9.71 -36.03 -6.02
N LYS A 543 9.42 -36.76 -7.10
CA LYS A 543 10.28 -36.81 -8.29
C LYS A 543 10.26 -35.46 -9.03
N GLU A 544 9.11 -34.78 -9.03
CA GLU A 544 8.89 -33.47 -9.64
C GLU A 544 9.77 -32.43 -8.95
N PHE A 545 9.66 -32.32 -7.62
CA PHE A 545 10.44 -31.37 -6.84
C PHE A 545 11.95 -31.60 -7.00
N LYS A 546 12.43 -32.84 -6.84
CA LYS A 546 13.86 -33.16 -6.98
C LYS A 546 14.41 -32.77 -8.35
N SER A 547 13.63 -32.96 -9.41
CA SER A 547 14.02 -32.62 -10.77
C SER A 547 14.05 -31.10 -10.98
N ILE A 548 12.98 -30.39 -10.60
CA ILE A 548 12.87 -28.94 -10.72
C ILE A 548 13.92 -28.23 -9.87
N ALA A 549 14.08 -28.65 -8.60
CA ALA A 549 15.09 -28.09 -7.70
C ALA A 549 16.51 -28.28 -8.24
N LYS A 550 16.82 -29.46 -8.79
CA LYS A 550 18.12 -29.73 -9.43
C LYS A 550 18.34 -28.83 -10.65
N TYR A 551 17.31 -28.62 -11.46
CA TYR A 551 17.38 -27.77 -12.65
C TYR A 551 17.59 -26.29 -12.28
N ILE A 552 16.78 -25.74 -11.38
CA ILE A 552 16.90 -24.34 -10.93
C ILE A 552 18.25 -24.10 -10.24
N LYS A 553 18.71 -25.03 -9.40
CA LYS A 553 20.03 -24.94 -8.76
C LYS A 553 21.18 -24.93 -9.77
N LYS A 554 21.06 -25.66 -10.89
CA LYS A 554 22.07 -25.64 -11.98
C LYS A 554 22.14 -24.28 -12.68
N LEU A 555 21.02 -23.55 -12.77
CA LEU A 555 20.94 -22.25 -13.44
C LEU A 555 21.39 -21.08 -12.56
N HIS A 556 20.91 -21.05 -11.31
CA HIS A 556 21.01 -19.86 -10.45
C HIS A 556 21.85 -20.05 -9.19
N ASP A 557 22.39 -21.26 -8.95
CA ASP A 557 23.11 -21.64 -7.72
C ASP A 557 22.36 -21.26 -6.42
N VAL A 558 21.03 -21.31 -6.47
CA VAL A 558 20.14 -21.07 -5.32
C VAL A 558 19.64 -22.36 -4.71
N GLU A 559 19.41 -22.34 -3.39
CA GLU A 559 18.75 -23.44 -2.70
C GLU A 559 17.24 -23.32 -2.88
N VAL A 560 16.62 -24.40 -3.37
CA VAL A 560 15.20 -24.42 -3.76
C VAL A 560 14.39 -25.13 -2.68
N TYR A 561 13.28 -24.50 -2.29
CA TYR A 561 12.33 -25.02 -1.30
C TYR A 561 10.92 -25.06 -1.91
N PRO A 562 10.03 -25.97 -1.48
CA PRO A 562 8.68 -26.08 -2.04
C PRO A 562 7.87 -24.77 -1.96
N GLU A 563 7.99 -24.06 -0.84
CA GLU A 563 7.26 -22.83 -0.57
C GLU A 563 7.87 -21.60 -1.26
N ALA A 564 9.03 -21.76 -1.91
CA ALA A 564 9.74 -20.68 -2.58
C ALA A 564 8.91 -20.12 -3.75
N TYR A 565 8.77 -18.80 -3.79
CA TYR A 565 8.18 -18.08 -4.91
C TYR A 565 9.16 -18.06 -6.08
N ILE A 566 8.69 -18.48 -7.25
CA ILE A 566 9.53 -18.73 -8.43
C ILE A 566 10.27 -17.45 -8.86
N GLU A 567 9.57 -16.32 -8.99
CA GLU A 567 10.19 -15.04 -9.37
C GLU A 567 10.91 -14.36 -8.20
N ILE A 568 10.31 -14.38 -7.02
CA ILE A 568 10.73 -13.53 -5.89
C ILE A 568 11.90 -14.16 -5.14
N ASP A 569 11.80 -15.44 -4.80
CA ASP A 569 12.78 -16.13 -3.96
C ASP A 569 13.90 -16.76 -4.78
N LEU A 570 13.58 -17.24 -5.98
CA LEU A 570 14.57 -17.90 -6.85
C LEU A 570 15.16 -16.95 -7.90
N GLY A 571 14.66 -15.71 -7.95
CA GLY A 571 15.17 -14.67 -8.84
C GLY A 571 14.96 -14.95 -10.33
N MET A 572 14.01 -15.81 -10.68
CA MET A 572 13.79 -16.23 -12.07
C MET A 572 13.19 -15.09 -12.89
N ASP A 573 13.85 -14.77 -14.01
CA ASP A 573 13.34 -13.81 -14.98
C ASP A 573 12.41 -14.47 -16.01
N SER A 574 11.87 -13.68 -16.95
CA SER A 574 10.94 -14.17 -17.96
C SER A 574 11.57 -15.22 -18.90
N LEU A 575 12.89 -15.19 -19.11
CA LEU A 575 13.60 -16.19 -19.92
C LEU A 575 13.80 -17.48 -19.13
N ASP A 576 14.19 -17.37 -17.86
CA ASP A 576 14.26 -18.50 -16.94
C ASP A 576 12.92 -19.23 -16.84
N ILE A 577 11.80 -18.50 -16.87
CA ILE A 577 10.45 -19.06 -16.90
C ILE A 577 10.22 -19.84 -18.20
N VAL A 578 10.58 -19.30 -19.38
CA VAL A 578 10.45 -20.03 -20.65
C VAL A 578 11.31 -21.29 -20.67
N GLU A 579 12.53 -21.20 -20.16
CA GLU A 579 13.43 -22.34 -20.03
C GLU A 579 12.86 -23.40 -19.09
N LEU A 580 12.33 -22.99 -17.94
CA LEU A 580 11.69 -23.88 -16.98
C LEU A 580 10.45 -24.56 -17.56
N ILE A 581 9.59 -23.80 -18.26
CA ILE A 581 8.43 -24.34 -18.97
C ILE A 581 8.90 -25.40 -19.97
N SER A 582 9.86 -25.08 -20.85
CA SER A 582 10.34 -26.04 -21.85
C SER A 582 10.97 -27.27 -21.21
N PHE A 583 11.77 -27.12 -20.15
CA PHE A 583 12.30 -28.24 -19.38
C PHE A 583 11.16 -29.14 -18.89
N ILE A 584 10.09 -28.55 -18.34
CA ILE A 584 8.94 -29.29 -17.84
C ILE A 584 8.19 -30.00 -18.99
N GLU A 585 7.98 -29.33 -20.11
CA GLU A 585 7.30 -29.90 -21.28
C GLU A 585 8.06 -31.12 -21.80
N SER A 586 9.38 -31.02 -21.99
CA SER A 586 10.23 -32.10 -22.49
C SER A 586 10.42 -33.26 -21.51
N ASN A 587 10.50 -32.96 -20.21
CA ASN A 587 10.82 -33.97 -19.19
C ASN A 587 9.58 -34.61 -18.58
N PHE A 588 8.46 -33.90 -18.48
CA PHE A 588 7.25 -34.41 -17.83
C PHE A 588 6.07 -34.60 -18.79
N GLY A 589 6.18 -34.21 -20.06
CA GLY A 589 5.11 -34.37 -21.04
C GLY A 589 3.84 -33.59 -20.68
N VAL A 590 4.02 -32.45 -19.99
CA VAL A 590 2.97 -31.47 -19.66
C VAL A 590 3.01 -30.40 -20.75
N GLU A 591 1.88 -29.81 -21.12
CA GLU A 591 1.86 -28.57 -21.91
C GLU A 591 1.51 -27.41 -20.96
N ILE A 592 2.36 -26.37 -20.90
CA ILE A 592 2.14 -25.23 -20.01
C ILE A 592 2.14 -23.95 -20.83
N HIS A 593 0.97 -23.33 -20.97
CA HIS A 593 0.91 -21.99 -21.55
C HIS A 593 1.43 -20.94 -20.55
N GLU A 594 2.17 -19.92 -21.03
CA GLU A 594 2.74 -18.85 -20.19
C GLU A 594 1.65 -18.16 -19.32
N MET A 595 0.43 -18.02 -19.84
CA MET A 595 -0.73 -17.47 -19.10
C MET A 595 -1.19 -18.35 -17.92
N ASP A 596 -1.00 -19.67 -18.00
CA ASP A 596 -1.32 -20.58 -16.91
C ASP A 596 -0.17 -20.66 -15.91
N PHE A 597 1.07 -20.55 -16.39
CA PHE A 597 2.25 -20.43 -15.53
C PHE A 597 2.20 -19.17 -14.65
N ALA A 598 1.70 -18.04 -15.15
CA ALA A 598 1.53 -16.80 -14.37
C ALA A 598 0.64 -16.94 -13.12
N LYS A 599 -0.19 -18.00 -13.04
CA LYS A 599 -1.04 -18.31 -11.88
C LYS A 599 -0.32 -19.16 -10.84
N ILE A 600 0.80 -19.79 -11.22
CA ILE A 600 1.63 -20.65 -10.38
C ILE A 600 2.67 -19.77 -9.68
N LYS A 601 2.56 -19.67 -8.35
CA LYS A 601 3.38 -18.75 -7.55
C LYS A 601 4.60 -19.43 -6.94
N THR A 602 4.44 -20.67 -6.49
CA THR A 602 5.46 -21.40 -5.73
C THR A 602 5.90 -22.67 -6.45
N VAL A 603 7.07 -23.19 -6.08
CA VAL A 603 7.61 -24.46 -6.60
C VAL A 603 6.66 -25.63 -6.28
N GLU A 604 6.03 -25.63 -5.11
CA GLU A 604 5.03 -26.64 -4.72
C GLU A 604 3.83 -26.62 -5.67
N GLN A 605 3.28 -25.45 -5.98
CA GLN A 605 2.17 -25.31 -6.94
C GLN A 605 2.56 -25.79 -8.33
N LEU A 606 3.80 -25.55 -8.74
CA LEU A 606 4.32 -26.03 -10.02
C LEU A 606 4.42 -27.56 -10.05
N CYS A 607 4.96 -28.16 -8.99
CA CYS A 607 5.02 -29.62 -8.86
C CYS A 607 3.61 -30.24 -8.84
N GLU A 608 2.65 -29.59 -8.19
CA GLU A 608 1.27 -30.04 -8.14
C GLU A 608 0.60 -29.95 -9.52
N PHE A 609 0.86 -28.88 -10.28
CA PHE A 609 0.41 -28.73 -11.66
C PHE A 609 0.93 -29.86 -12.56
N ILE A 610 2.23 -30.16 -12.48
CA ILE A 610 2.89 -31.24 -13.23
C ILE A 610 2.26 -32.60 -12.90
N ARG A 611 1.99 -32.87 -11.62
CA ARG A 611 1.35 -34.13 -11.21
C ARG A 611 -0.05 -34.30 -11.77
N GLN A 612 -0.80 -33.20 -11.89
CA GLN A 612 -2.19 -33.24 -12.37
C GLN A 612 -2.30 -33.35 -13.89
N HIS A 613 -1.32 -32.78 -14.62
CA HIS A 613 -1.40 -32.62 -16.08
C HIS A 613 -0.31 -33.35 -16.87
N GLY A 614 0.67 -33.96 -16.20
CA GLY A 614 1.84 -34.58 -16.82
C GLY A 614 1.73 -36.07 -17.09
N GLY A 615 2.71 -36.55 -17.86
CA GLY A 615 2.89 -37.95 -18.26
C GLY A 615 4.15 -38.60 -17.68
N ASN A 616 4.82 -39.43 -18.48
CA ASN A 616 6.03 -40.14 -18.07
C ASN A 616 7.25 -39.22 -18.01
N TYR A 617 8.08 -39.38 -16.96
CA TYR A 617 9.31 -38.62 -16.79
C TYR A 617 10.42 -39.09 -17.74
N ASN A 618 11.01 -38.18 -18.50
CA ASN A 618 12.16 -38.39 -19.36
C ASN A 618 13.28 -37.44 -18.90
N ASP A 619 14.47 -37.94 -18.54
CA ASP A 619 15.59 -37.10 -18.07
C ASP A 619 16.38 -36.55 -19.26
N LYS A 620 15.95 -35.41 -19.82
CA LYS A 620 16.58 -34.75 -20.98
C LYS A 620 16.93 -33.29 -20.63
N ASP A 621 18.12 -32.84 -21.05
CA ASP A 621 18.44 -31.40 -21.06
C ASP A 621 17.57 -30.68 -22.12
N ILE A 622 17.39 -29.36 -21.97
CA ILE A 622 16.63 -28.53 -22.90
C ILE A 622 17.30 -28.53 -24.28
N ASP A 623 16.51 -28.75 -25.33
CA ASP A 623 16.94 -28.60 -26.72
C ASP A 623 16.29 -27.35 -27.33
N TRP A 624 17.03 -26.23 -27.33
CA TRP A 624 16.59 -24.99 -27.97
C TRP A 624 16.30 -25.16 -29.46
N GLN A 625 16.93 -26.13 -30.13
CA GLN A 625 16.63 -26.39 -31.54
C GLN A 625 15.23 -26.96 -31.71
N GLU A 626 14.73 -27.74 -30.76
CA GLU A 626 13.35 -28.25 -30.76
C GLU A 626 12.36 -27.07 -30.69
N ILE A 627 12.54 -26.16 -29.73
CA ILE A 627 11.72 -24.94 -29.58
C ILE A 627 11.72 -24.10 -30.86
N PHE A 628 12.90 -23.85 -31.45
CA PHE A 628 13.02 -23.01 -32.64
C PHE A 628 12.55 -23.68 -33.94
N ASN A 629 12.34 -25.00 -33.94
CA ASN A 629 11.86 -25.76 -35.09
C ASN A 629 10.35 -25.99 -35.06
N GLU A 630 9.69 -25.73 -33.93
CA GLU A 630 8.22 -25.75 -33.85
C GLU A 630 7.59 -24.75 -34.84
N PRO A 631 6.50 -25.14 -35.52
CA PRO A 631 5.83 -24.29 -36.48
C PRO A 631 5.09 -23.14 -35.77
N VAL A 632 5.48 -21.90 -36.07
CA VAL A 632 4.77 -20.69 -35.61
C VAL A 632 3.94 -20.07 -36.73
N ASP A 633 2.65 -19.88 -36.45
CA ASP A 633 1.70 -19.18 -37.32
C ASP A 633 1.87 -17.65 -37.21
N PHE A 634 3.01 -17.17 -37.70
CA PHE A 634 3.30 -15.74 -37.79
C PHE A 634 3.66 -15.35 -39.22
N LYS A 635 2.98 -14.31 -39.72
CA LYS A 635 3.22 -13.74 -41.04
C LYS A 635 4.26 -12.63 -40.94
N ILE A 636 5.48 -12.92 -41.39
CA ILE A 636 6.58 -11.97 -41.41
C ILE A 636 6.22 -10.78 -42.32
N PRO A 637 6.43 -9.52 -41.89
CA PRO A 637 6.24 -8.35 -42.74
C PRO A 637 7.06 -8.47 -44.04
N HIS A 638 6.47 -8.15 -45.20
CA HIS A 638 7.12 -8.41 -46.50
C HIS A 638 7.70 -7.16 -47.18
N SER A 639 7.78 -6.02 -46.49
CA SER A 639 8.11 -4.74 -47.11
C SER A 639 8.88 -3.80 -46.19
N ALA A 640 9.95 -3.20 -46.73
CA ALA A 640 10.73 -2.15 -46.08
C ALA A 640 10.36 -0.73 -46.58
N THR A 641 9.27 -0.58 -47.34
CA THR A 641 8.93 0.69 -48.02
C THR A 641 8.80 1.87 -47.07
N SER A 642 8.13 1.69 -45.93
CA SER A 642 7.99 2.72 -44.90
C SER A 642 9.35 3.10 -44.30
N GLY A 643 10.20 2.11 -44.00
CA GLY A 643 11.56 2.35 -43.51
C GLY A 643 12.42 3.13 -44.51
N LYS A 644 12.34 2.81 -45.81
CA LYS A 644 13.05 3.51 -46.88
C LYS A 644 12.59 4.96 -47.07
N ILE A 645 11.28 5.19 -47.01
CA ILE A 645 10.69 6.54 -47.06
C ILE A 645 11.17 7.34 -45.86
N LEU A 646 11.04 6.77 -44.66
CA LEU A 646 11.41 7.39 -43.41
C LEU A 646 12.90 7.74 -43.36
N LYS A 647 13.78 6.85 -43.84
CA LYS A 647 15.21 7.14 -44.01
C LYS A 647 15.45 8.41 -44.83
N THR A 648 14.71 8.60 -45.91
CA THR A 648 14.86 9.76 -46.81
C THR A 648 14.32 11.04 -46.16
N ILE A 649 13.20 10.95 -45.44
CA ILE A 649 12.62 12.08 -44.70
C ILE A 649 13.52 12.52 -43.54
N THR A 650 14.10 11.58 -42.80
CA THR A 650 14.92 11.89 -41.62
C THR A 650 16.37 12.21 -41.97
N ALA A 651 16.86 11.89 -43.18
CA ALA A 651 18.24 12.12 -43.56
C ALA A 651 18.72 13.58 -43.41
N PRO A 652 17.94 14.62 -43.79
CA PRO A 652 18.32 16.02 -43.55
C PRO A 652 18.43 16.36 -42.06
N ILE A 653 17.54 15.80 -41.23
CA ILE A 653 17.56 16.01 -39.76
C ILE A 653 18.86 15.41 -39.19
N PHE A 654 19.18 14.17 -39.54
CA PHE A 654 20.42 13.54 -39.07
C PHE A 654 21.67 14.23 -39.63
N LYS A 655 21.61 14.77 -40.84
CA LYS A 655 22.76 15.44 -41.47
C LYS A 655 23.03 16.83 -40.87
N PHE A 656 21.99 17.65 -40.72
CA PHE A 656 22.15 19.07 -40.40
C PHE A 656 21.79 19.43 -38.96
N TYR A 657 20.88 18.69 -38.33
CA TYR A 657 20.37 19.01 -37.00
C TYR A 657 21.04 18.19 -35.88
N THR A 658 21.23 16.89 -36.07
CA THR A 658 21.91 16.02 -35.09
C THR A 658 23.34 15.65 -35.49
N LYS A 659 23.83 16.15 -36.64
CA LYS A 659 25.20 15.94 -37.16
C LYS A 659 25.73 14.51 -37.00
N LEU A 660 24.95 13.54 -37.48
CA LEU A 660 25.24 12.12 -37.31
C LEU A 660 26.62 11.73 -37.90
N LYS A 661 27.55 11.32 -37.03
CA LYS A 661 28.82 10.70 -37.42
C LYS A 661 28.67 9.18 -37.49
N LYS A 662 29.34 8.54 -38.45
CA LYS A 662 29.25 7.11 -38.72
C LYS A 662 30.66 6.51 -38.80
N GLU A 663 30.93 5.48 -38.02
CA GLU A 663 32.18 4.74 -38.01
C GLU A 663 31.95 3.23 -38.19
N GLY A 664 32.94 2.52 -38.76
CA GLY A 664 32.94 1.05 -38.81
C GLY A 664 32.01 0.42 -39.84
N MET A 665 31.59 1.17 -40.87
CA MET A 665 30.64 0.71 -41.90
C MET A 665 31.13 -0.54 -42.67
N GLU A 666 32.45 -0.72 -42.75
CA GLU A 666 33.13 -1.89 -43.30
C GLU A 666 32.87 -3.18 -42.50
N ASN A 667 32.46 -3.08 -41.24
CA ASN A 667 32.16 -4.22 -40.37
C ASN A 667 30.76 -4.79 -40.59
N ILE A 668 29.94 -4.21 -41.49
CA ILE A 668 28.61 -4.72 -41.81
C ILE A 668 28.75 -6.02 -42.64
N PRO A 669 28.36 -7.19 -42.09
CA PRO A 669 28.51 -8.45 -42.81
C PRO A 669 27.57 -8.53 -44.02
N LYS A 670 27.99 -9.30 -45.03
CA LYS A 670 27.15 -9.66 -46.17
C LYS A 670 26.10 -10.69 -45.76
N ASP A 671 26.55 -11.69 -45.00
CA ASP A 671 25.71 -12.76 -44.44
C ASP A 671 24.75 -12.24 -43.35
N PRO A 672 23.74 -13.04 -42.98
CA PRO A 672 22.82 -12.71 -41.88
C PRO A 672 23.56 -12.48 -40.56
N ALA A 673 23.14 -11.49 -39.81
CA ALA A 673 23.70 -11.18 -38.49
C ALA A 673 22.65 -10.62 -37.54
N ILE A 674 22.93 -10.75 -36.24
CA ILE A 674 22.15 -10.11 -35.17
C ILE A 674 22.86 -8.82 -34.78
N TYR A 675 22.27 -7.68 -35.14
CA TYR A 675 22.76 -6.36 -34.72
C TYR A 675 22.21 -6.04 -33.34
N ILE A 676 23.11 -5.79 -32.38
CA ILE A 676 22.73 -5.37 -31.03
C ILE A 676 23.20 -3.96 -30.75
N GLY A 677 22.32 -3.11 -30.25
CA GLY A 677 22.67 -1.72 -29.93
C GLY A 677 22.40 -1.38 -28.47
N ASN A 678 23.19 -0.47 -27.91
CA ASN A 678 22.80 0.17 -26.66
C ASN A 678 21.61 1.12 -26.90
N HIS A 679 20.64 1.16 -25.99
CA HIS A 679 19.35 1.81 -26.23
C HIS A 679 19.25 3.16 -25.51
N GLN A 680 19.68 4.24 -26.16
CA GLN A 680 19.72 5.58 -25.59
C GLN A 680 18.40 6.37 -25.69
N SER A 681 17.64 6.22 -26.78
CA SER A 681 16.52 7.11 -27.07
C SER A 681 15.54 6.56 -28.13
N PHE A 682 14.49 7.32 -28.44
CA PHE A 682 13.64 7.04 -29.59
C PHE A 682 14.35 7.27 -30.94
N LEU A 683 15.47 7.99 -30.98
CA LEU A 683 16.21 8.26 -32.23
C LEU A 683 16.97 7.04 -32.76
N ASP A 684 17.28 6.09 -31.88
CA ASP A 684 18.25 5.02 -32.12
C ASP A 684 17.92 4.21 -33.38
N GLY A 685 16.68 3.74 -33.50
CA GLY A 685 16.23 2.96 -34.66
C GLY A 685 16.27 3.77 -35.96
N PHE A 686 15.95 5.08 -35.90
CA PHE A 686 16.02 5.96 -37.08
C PHE A 686 17.47 6.26 -37.46
N ALA A 687 18.34 6.44 -36.47
CA ALA A 687 19.76 6.72 -36.66
C ALA A 687 20.47 5.48 -37.24
N LEU A 688 20.18 4.29 -36.73
CA LEU A 688 20.68 3.03 -37.27
C LEU A 688 20.19 2.78 -38.70
N ASN A 689 18.94 3.16 -39.02
CA ASN A 689 18.46 3.12 -40.40
C ASN A 689 19.25 4.04 -41.36
N GLN A 690 19.95 5.07 -40.86
CA GLN A 690 20.84 5.88 -41.69
C GLN A 690 22.15 5.15 -42.06
N VAL A 691 22.50 4.09 -41.34
CA VAL A 691 23.70 3.28 -41.55
C VAL A 691 23.49 2.28 -42.70
N PHE A 692 22.40 1.52 -42.69
CA PHE A 692 22.18 0.44 -43.67
C PHE A 692 21.92 0.96 -45.10
N SER A 693 22.40 0.25 -46.13
CA SER A 693 22.00 0.53 -47.52
C SER A 693 20.51 0.21 -47.72
N LYS A 694 19.86 0.82 -48.72
CA LYS A 694 18.44 0.53 -49.02
C LYS A 694 18.19 -0.94 -49.32
N GLU A 695 19.17 -1.62 -49.92
CA GLU A 695 19.12 -3.06 -50.22
C GLU A 695 19.26 -3.90 -48.94
N LYS A 696 20.18 -3.54 -48.03
CA LYS A 696 20.32 -4.26 -46.75
C LYS A 696 19.06 -4.13 -45.90
N MET A 697 18.41 -2.96 -45.92
CA MET A 697 17.13 -2.73 -45.22
C MET A 697 16.01 -3.68 -45.65
N ASP A 698 15.98 -4.14 -46.91
CA ASP A 698 14.98 -5.12 -47.37
C ASP A 698 15.05 -6.44 -46.60
N ASN A 699 16.23 -6.74 -46.05
CA ASN A 699 16.51 -7.96 -45.30
C ASN A 699 16.85 -7.67 -43.83
N THR A 700 16.56 -6.50 -43.28
CA THR A 700 16.82 -6.18 -41.87
C THR A 700 15.51 -5.95 -41.14
N TYR A 701 15.29 -6.73 -40.09
CA TYR A 701 14.10 -6.68 -39.25
C TYR A 701 14.41 -6.10 -37.87
N TYR A 702 13.52 -5.28 -37.34
CA TYR A 702 13.65 -4.67 -36.02
C TYR A 702 12.67 -5.32 -35.04
N LEU A 703 13.15 -5.75 -33.88
CA LEU A 703 12.29 -6.21 -32.79
C LEU A 703 11.75 -4.99 -32.00
N ALA A 704 10.43 -4.90 -31.82
CA ALA A 704 9.79 -3.80 -31.07
C ALA A 704 8.56 -4.26 -30.28
N VAL A 705 8.32 -3.63 -29.12
CA VAL A 705 7.18 -3.93 -28.23
C VAL A 705 5.86 -3.36 -28.79
N SER A 706 4.81 -4.19 -28.83
CA SER A 706 3.48 -3.89 -29.40
C SER A 706 2.79 -2.65 -28.82
N ASP A 707 2.96 -2.35 -27.54
CA ASP A 707 2.26 -1.27 -26.82
C ASP A 707 2.56 0.13 -27.37
N HIS A 708 3.70 0.29 -28.07
CA HIS A 708 4.05 1.56 -28.70
C HIS A 708 3.30 1.82 -30.02
N PHE A 709 2.59 0.80 -30.53
CA PHE A 709 1.99 0.73 -31.86
C PHE A 709 0.47 0.52 -31.83
N GLU A 710 -0.24 1.05 -30.83
CA GLU A 710 -1.71 0.90 -30.74
C GLU A 710 -2.49 1.60 -31.86
N SER A 711 -1.94 2.66 -32.47
CA SER A 711 -2.63 3.43 -33.51
C SER A 711 -2.52 2.80 -34.90
N SER A 712 -3.59 2.88 -35.70
CA SER A 712 -3.65 2.29 -37.05
C SER A 712 -2.55 2.76 -37.99
N LEU A 713 -2.11 4.02 -37.85
CA LEU A 713 -1.00 4.58 -38.63
C LEU A 713 0.34 3.93 -38.25
N ARG A 714 0.60 3.71 -36.95
CA ARG A 714 1.84 3.09 -36.49
C ARG A 714 1.89 1.61 -36.86
N LYS A 715 0.77 0.88 -36.75
CA LYS A 715 0.67 -0.51 -37.25
C LYS A 715 1.00 -0.61 -38.73
N TYR A 716 0.42 0.26 -39.55
CA TYR A 716 0.73 0.33 -40.99
C TYR A 716 2.23 0.58 -41.26
N LEU A 717 2.86 1.47 -40.48
CA LEU A 717 4.30 1.75 -40.61
C LEU A 717 5.16 0.53 -40.22
N ALA A 718 4.75 -0.23 -39.21
CA ALA A 718 5.43 -1.45 -38.79
C ALA A 718 5.31 -2.57 -39.84
N ASP A 719 4.09 -2.82 -40.34
CA ASP A 719 3.79 -3.84 -41.37
C ASP A 719 4.56 -3.61 -42.69
N HIS A 720 4.92 -2.35 -42.96
CA HIS A 720 5.66 -1.93 -44.16
C HIS A 720 7.08 -1.41 -43.84
N GLY A 721 7.58 -1.68 -42.64
CA GLY A 721 8.88 -1.21 -42.15
C GLY A 721 9.84 -2.32 -41.71
N ASN A 722 9.51 -3.59 -41.97
CA ASN A 722 10.21 -4.75 -41.41
C ASN A 722 10.33 -4.70 -39.87
N ILE A 723 9.27 -4.29 -39.17
CA ILE A 723 9.24 -4.26 -37.70
C ILE A 723 8.43 -5.46 -37.19
N LEU A 724 9.06 -6.30 -36.37
CA LEU A 724 8.42 -7.41 -35.67
C LEU A 724 7.80 -6.85 -34.39
N LEU A 725 6.47 -6.66 -34.39
CA LEU A 725 5.71 -6.22 -33.23
C LEU A 725 5.37 -7.42 -32.35
N LEU A 726 6.03 -7.53 -31.20
CA LEU A 726 5.90 -8.68 -30.31
C LEU A 726 5.77 -8.23 -28.85
N ASP A 727 5.00 -8.97 -28.05
CA ASP A 727 4.81 -8.69 -26.63
C ASP A 727 5.82 -9.48 -25.80
N ILE A 728 7.03 -8.92 -25.68
CA ILE A 728 8.20 -9.56 -25.05
C ILE A 728 7.93 -9.88 -23.56
N ASN A 729 6.97 -9.20 -22.94
CA ASN A 729 6.62 -9.39 -21.53
C ASN A 729 5.49 -10.42 -21.32
N LYS A 730 4.82 -10.89 -22.38
CA LYS A 730 3.68 -11.82 -22.28
C LYS A 730 3.84 -13.14 -23.04
N ASN A 731 4.59 -13.14 -24.14
CA ASN A 731 4.79 -14.30 -25.02
C ASN A 731 6.26 -14.41 -25.47
N LEU A 732 7.18 -14.67 -24.54
CA LEU A 732 8.61 -14.66 -24.86
C LEU A 732 9.03 -15.87 -25.71
N LYS A 733 8.45 -17.06 -25.49
CA LYS A 733 8.69 -18.27 -26.31
C LYS A 733 8.38 -18.01 -27.79
N GLU A 734 7.17 -17.52 -28.06
CA GLU A 734 6.70 -17.17 -29.42
C GLU A 734 7.61 -16.11 -30.05
N THR A 735 8.01 -15.10 -29.27
CA THR A 735 8.90 -14.04 -29.74
C THR A 735 10.25 -14.57 -30.24
N LEU A 736 10.87 -15.48 -29.47
CA LEU A 736 12.13 -16.11 -29.85
C LEU A 736 11.97 -16.99 -31.10
N GLN A 737 10.87 -17.74 -31.22
CA GLN A 737 10.59 -18.57 -32.40
C GLN A 737 10.45 -17.74 -33.68
N ILE A 738 9.77 -16.58 -33.60
CA ILE A 738 9.64 -15.65 -34.73
C ILE A 738 11.00 -15.07 -35.12
N CYS A 739 11.82 -14.70 -34.13
CA CYS A 739 13.18 -14.22 -34.38
C CYS A 739 14.05 -15.30 -35.05
N ALA A 740 13.95 -16.54 -34.57
CA ALA A 740 14.66 -17.68 -35.16
C ALA A 740 14.22 -17.93 -36.61
N LYS A 741 12.93 -17.84 -36.93
CA LYS A 741 12.39 -17.97 -38.28
C LYS A 741 12.97 -16.92 -39.24
N VAL A 742 12.98 -15.65 -38.82
CA VAL A 742 13.55 -14.53 -39.61
C VAL A 742 15.03 -14.77 -39.91
N LEU A 743 15.79 -15.23 -38.91
CA LEU A 743 17.21 -15.53 -39.05
C LEU A 743 17.47 -16.74 -39.98
N LYS A 744 16.68 -17.82 -39.85
CA LYS A 744 16.76 -19.01 -40.72
C LYS A 744 16.42 -18.69 -42.19
N ASP A 745 15.56 -17.71 -42.45
CA ASP A 745 15.24 -17.19 -43.79
C ASP A 745 16.36 -16.32 -44.40
N GLY A 746 17.53 -16.25 -43.74
CA GLY A 746 18.69 -15.51 -44.21
C GLY A 746 18.54 -13.99 -44.07
N LYS A 747 17.73 -13.53 -43.10
CA LYS A 747 17.52 -12.11 -42.82
C LYS A 747 18.31 -11.68 -41.58
N ASN A 748 18.55 -10.37 -41.46
CA ASN A 748 19.19 -9.78 -40.30
C ASN A 748 18.16 -9.37 -39.25
N LEU A 749 18.58 -9.38 -37.99
CA LEU A 749 17.74 -8.99 -36.87
C LEU A 749 18.41 -7.89 -36.06
N VAL A 750 17.67 -6.83 -35.72
CA VAL A 750 18.12 -5.75 -34.85
C VAL A 750 17.41 -5.89 -33.51
N ILE A 751 18.20 -6.00 -32.44
CA ILE A 751 17.72 -6.16 -31.07
C ILE A 751 18.38 -5.09 -30.19
N TYR A 752 17.63 -4.51 -29.28
CA TYR A 752 18.19 -3.72 -28.18
C TYR A 752 18.18 -4.61 -26.92
N PRO A 753 19.30 -5.27 -26.58
CA PRO A 753 19.34 -6.32 -25.56
C PRO A 753 19.07 -5.81 -24.14
N GLU A 754 19.12 -4.49 -23.91
CA GLU A 754 18.75 -3.85 -22.65
C GLU A 754 17.24 -3.98 -22.33
N GLY A 755 16.39 -4.25 -23.34
CA GLY A 755 14.94 -4.38 -23.19
C GLY A 755 14.19 -3.07 -22.90
N ALA A 756 14.88 -2.06 -22.36
CA ALA A 756 14.37 -0.71 -22.14
C ALA A 756 15.39 0.33 -22.62
N ARG A 757 14.93 1.57 -22.78
CA ARG A 757 15.82 2.71 -23.02
C ARG A 757 16.50 3.11 -21.73
N THR A 758 17.78 3.45 -21.81
CA THR A 758 18.52 4.05 -20.71
C THR A 758 17.81 5.33 -20.22
N ARG A 759 17.91 5.56 -18.91
CA ARG A 759 17.28 6.70 -18.23
C ARG A 759 18.31 7.61 -17.58
N ASP A 760 19.56 7.17 -17.53
CA ASP A 760 20.72 7.87 -17.00
C ASP A 760 21.83 8.07 -18.03
N GLY A 761 21.76 7.38 -19.18
CA GLY A 761 22.76 7.46 -20.25
C GLY A 761 23.76 6.31 -20.22
N GLU A 762 23.75 5.49 -19.16
CA GLU A 762 24.62 4.33 -19.00
C GLU A 762 24.04 3.10 -19.72
N VAL A 763 24.91 2.15 -20.07
CA VAL A 763 24.53 0.87 -20.66
C VAL A 763 23.89 0.00 -19.57
N GLN A 764 22.69 -0.50 -19.83
CA GLN A 764 22.01 -1.43 -18.92
C GLN A 764 22.50 -2.87 -19.12
N GLU A 765 22.07 -3.75 -18.23
CA GLU A 765 22.34 -5.19 -18.35
C GLU A 765 21.72 -5.78 -19.63
N PHE A 766 22.45 -6.67 -20.29
CA PHE A 766 22.02 -7.27 -21.55
C PHE A 766 21.29 -8.59 -21.30
N LYS A 767 20.04 -8.69 -21.75
CA LYS A 767 19.25 -9.93 -21.71
C LYS A 767 19.87 -10.99 -22.64
N LYS A 768 19.83 -12.27 -22.24
CA LYS A 768 20.52 -13.38 -22.94
C LYS A 768 19.87 -13.83 -24.26
N ALA A 769 18.63 -13.41 -24.54
CA ALA A 769 17.84 -13.85 -25.69
C ALA A 769 18.59 -13.81 -27.04
N PHE A 770 19.30 -12.72 -27.33
CA PHE A 770 20.05 -12.58 -28.59
C PHE A 770 21.25 -13.54 -28.67
N ALA A 771 21.87 -13.83 -27.53
CA ALA A 771 23.05 -14.70 -27.43
C ALA A 771 22.65 -16.17 -27.60
N ILE A 772 21.48 -16.57 -27.09
CA ILE A 772 20.88 -17.89 -27.35
C ILE A 772 20.61 -18.06 -28.84
N LEU A 773 19.91 -17.10 -29.47
CA LEU A 773 19.65 -17.13 -30.93
C LEU A 773 20.95 -17.21 -31.75
N SER A 774 21.96 -16.44 -31.37
CA SER A 774 23.29 -16.44 -31.97
C SER A 774 23.97 -17.81 -31.88
N LYS A 775 24.01 -18.39 -30.67
CA LYS A 775 24.68 -19.66 -30.39
C LYS A 775 24.02 -20.83 -31.11
N GLU A 776 22.70 -20.95 -30.98
CA GLU A 776 21.93 -22.09 -31.47
C GLU A 776 21.78 -22.11 -32.99
N LEU A 777 21.68 -20.93 -33.62
CA LEU A 777 21.58 -20.81 -35.07
C LEU A 777 22.94 -20.61 -35.75
N ASN A 778 24.02 -20.50 -34.96
CA ASN A 778 25.37 -20.20 -35.41
C ASN A 778 25.43 -18.92 -36.29
N ILE A 779 24.81 -17.84 -35.81
CA ILE A 779 24.74 -16.55 -36.51
C ILE A 779 25.56 -15.50 -35.75
N PRO A 780 26.42 -14.71 -36.42
CA PRO A 780 27.26 -13.72 -35.74
C PRO A 780 26.46 -12.55 -35.13
N VAL A 781 26.96 -12.04 -34.01
CA VAL A 781 26.47 -10.82 -33.35
C VAL A 781 27.33 -9.63 -33.75
N VAL A 782 26.70 -8.51 -34.11
CA VAL A 782 27.39 -7.26 -34.48
C VAL A 782 27.00 -6.17 -33.48
N PRO A 783 27.90 -5.78 -32.55
CA PRO A 783 27.64 -4.68 -31.64
C PRO A 783 27.58 -3.32 -32.37
N VAL A 784 26.62 -2.49 -31.99
CA VAL A 784 26.35 -1.17 -32.54
C VAL A 784 26.34 -0.15 -31.41
N GLY A 785 27.39 0.66 -31.33
CA GLY A 785 27.46 1.76 -30.38
C GLY A 785 26.67 2.96 -30.87
N ILE A 786 25.83 3.51 -29.99
CA ILE A 786 25.08 4.75 -30.17
C ILE A 786 25.46 5.70 -29.02
N LYS A 787 25.96 6.90 -29.35
CA LYS A 787 26.39 7.91 -28.35
C LYS A 787 25.79 9.28 -28.68
N GLY A 788 25.30 9.99 -27.67
CA GLY A 788 24.68 11.32 -27.80
C GLY A 788 23.15 11.30 -27.96
N ALA A 789 22.52 10.13 -28.14
CA ALA A 789 21.08 10.06 -28.37
C ALA A 789 20.28 10.38 -27.11
N TYR A 790 20.79 10.00 -25.94
CA TYR A 790 20.17 10.24 -24.64
C TYR A 790 20.09 11.75 -24.34
N GLU A 791 21.16 12.50 -24.60
CA GLU A 791 21.21 13.95 -24.38
C GLU A 791 20.30 14.70 -25.36
N LEU A 792 20.24 14.22 -26.61
CA LEU A 792 19.44 14.82 -27.67
C LEU A 792 17.94 14.57 -27.48
N MET A 793 17.54 13.36 -27.11
CA MET A 793 16.14 12.99 -26.95
C MET A 793 15.95 12.08 -25.72
N PRO A 794 16.09 12.63 -24.50
CA PRO A 794 15.93 11.86 -23.29
C PRO A 794 14.50 11.33 -23.17
N TYR A 795 14.33 10.28 -22.37
CA TYR A 795 13.05 9.63 -22.16
C TYR A 795 11.95 10.64 -21.77
N GLY A 796 10.81 10.59 -22.46
CA GLY A 796 9.70 11.54 -22.29
C GLY A 796 9.75 12.80 -23.17
N SER A 797 10.85 13.05 -23.89
CA SER A 797 10.92 14.13 -24.86
C SER A 797 10.17 13.77 -26.16
N ASN A 798 9.41 14.73 -26.71
CA ASN A 798 8.67 14.55 -27.96
C ASN A 798 9.50 14.87 -29.21
N PHE A 799 10.57 15.66 -29.08
CA PHE A 799 11.44 16.07 -30.19
C PHE A 799 12.91 16.09 -29.77
N PRO A 800 13.84 15.77 -30.69
CA PRO A 800 15.26 15.85 -30.43
C PRO A 800 15.73 17.31 -30.32
N LYS A 801 16.74 17.54 -29.47
CA LYS A 801 17.52 18.79 -29.42
C LYS A 801 18.57 18.80 -30.54
N TYR A 802 19.12 19.97 -30.81
CA TYR A 802 20.28 20.12 -31.68
C TYR A 802 21.55 19.63 -30.97
N GLY A 803 22.42 18.92 -31.67
CA GLY A 803 23.72 18.49 -31.16
C GLY A 803 24.37 17.43 -32.04
N GLU A 804 25.24 16.59 -31.47
CA GLU A 804 25.99 15.55 -32.19
C GLU A 804 25.54 14.16 -31.75
N LEU A 805 25.35 13.27 -32.73
CA LEU A 805 25.01 11.86 -32.55
C LEU A 805 26.08 11.02 -33.25
N GLU A 806 26.56 9.97 -32.61
CA GLU A 806 27.59 9.09 -33.16
C GLU A 806 27.09 7.65 -33.19
N ILE A 807 27.28 6.98 -34.34
CA ILE A 807 27.06 5.54 -34.47
C ILE A 807 28.36 4.85 -34.90
N LYS A 808 28.69 3.77 -34.20
CA LYS A 808 29.84 2.92 -34.50
C LYS A 808 29.42 1.46 -34.65
N ILE A 809 29.78 0.85 -35.78
CA ILE A 809 29.57 -0.58 -36.01
C ILE A 809 30.88 -1.32 -35.67
N PHE A 810 30.83 -2.22 -34.69
CA PHE A 810 31.98 -2.98 -34.24
C PHE A 810 32.16 -4.28 -35.05
N PRO A 811 33.37 -4.89 -35.02
CA PRO A 811 33.58 -6.21 -35.61
C PRO A 811 32.62 -7.26 -35.05
N LYS A 812 32.22 -8.19 -35.93
CA LYS A 812 31.32 -9.29 -35.56
C LYS A 812 31.95 -10.23 -34.53
N ILE A 813 31.12 -10.77 -33.66
CA ILE A 813 31.43 -11.81 -32.68
C ILE A 813 30.88 -13.13 -33.23
N GLU A 814 31.77 -14.09 -33.50
CA GLU A 814 31.40 -15.43 -33.96
C GLU A 814 30.98 -16.31 -32.76
N PRO A 815 29.84 -17.02 -32.81
CA PRO A 815 29.32 -17.78 -31.68
C PRO A 815 29.96 -19.17 -31.48
N LYS A 816 30.68 -19.67 -32.49
CA LYS A 816 31.13 -21.08 -32.54
C LYS A 816 31.89 -21.54 -31.30
N ASP A 817 32.80 -20.69 -30.81
CA ASP A 817 33.73 -21.02 -29.71
C ASP A 817 33.39 -20.32 -28.38
N LEU A 818 32.18 -19.75 -28.25
CA LEU A 818 31.76 -18.97 -27.07
C LEU A 818 30.51 -19.57 -26.41
N THR A 819 30.38 -19.46 -25.08
CA THR A 819 29.11 -19.72 -24.37
C THR A 819 28.13 -18.56 -24.55
N VAL A 820 26.86 -18.76 -24.16
CA VAL A 820 25.83 -17.71 -24.18
C VAL A 820 26.27 -16.52 -23.32
N GLU A 821 26.76 -16.80 -22.11
CA GLU A 821 27.27 -15.80 -21.16
C GLU A 821 28.46 -15.03 -21.73
N GLU A 822 29.40 -15.72 -22.39
CA GLU A 822 30.56 -15.08 -23.02
C GLU A 822 30.15 -14.17 -24.18
N ILE A 823 29.13 -14.55 -24.97
CA ILE A 823 28.59 -13.69 -26.03
C ILE A 823 27.96 -12.42 -25.44
N VAL A 824 27.19 -12.55 -24.35
CA VAL A 824 26.56 -11.41 -23.64
C VAL A 824 27.62 -10.47 -23.09
N GLU A 825 28.56 -10.98 -22.29
CA GLU A 825 29.54 -10.15 -21.60
C GLU A 825 30.50 -9.47 -22.59
N LYS A 826 30.94 -10.19 -23.63
CA LYS A 826 31.80 -9.62 -24.67
C LYS A 826 31.09 -8.50 -25.44
N SER A 827 29.81 -8.70 -25.76
CA SER A 827 28.98 -7.70 -26.44
C SER A 827 28.79 -6.44 -25.60
N ARG A 828 28.43 -6.61 -24.32
CA ARG A 828 28.22 -5.51 -23.37
C ARG A 828 29.51 -4.73 -23.12
N SER A 829 30.60 -5.42 -22.82
CA SER A 829 31.90 -4.81 -22.52
C SER A 829 32.44 -3.95 -23.66
N ILE A 830 32.19 -4.33 -24.92
CA ILE A 830 32.59 -3.53 -26.10
C ILE A 830 31.85 -2.18 -26.11
N LEU A 831 30.55 -2.20 -25.84
CA LEU A 831 29.71 -1.00 -25.89
C LEU A 831 29.93 -0.10 -24.68
N GLU A 832 30.03 -0.67 -23.48
CA GLU A 832 30.34 0.06 -22.23
C GLU A 832 31.67 0.81 -22.33
N LYS A 833 32.75 0.11 -22.72
CA LYS A 833 34.07 0.72 -22.87
C LYS A 833 34.07 1.86 -23.88
N TRP A 834 33.27 1.76 -24.94
CA TRP A 834 33.23 2.81 -25.96
C TRP A 834 32.38 4.01 -25.53
N ILE A 835 31.34 3.83 -24.72
CA ILE A 835 30.51 4.93 -24.25
C ILE A 835 31.22 5.74 -23.16
N GLN A 836 31.98 5.06 -22.30
CA GLN A 836 32.77 5.69 -21.23
C GLN A 836 34.00 6.46 -21.73
N ASN A 837 34.52 6.11 -22.91
CA ASN A 837 35.59 6.83 -23.62
C ASN A 837 35.00 7.89 -24.55
#